data_AF-A0A6I4ZKW6-F1
#
_entry.id   AF-A0A6I4ZKW6-F1
#
_cell.length_a   1.000
_cell.length_b   1.000
_cell.length_c   1.000
_cell.angle_alpha   90.00
_cell.angle_beta   90.00
_cell.angle_gamma   90.00
#
_symmetry.space_group_name_H-M   'P 1'
#
loop_
_entity.id
_entity.type
_entity.pdbx_description
1 polymer ?
#
loop_
_entity_poly.entity_id
_entity_poly.type
_entity_poly.pdbx_seq_one_letter_code
_entity_poly.pdbx_strand_id
1 'polypeptide(L)'
;MTALRSILERMKSWKLWAVVVIVVAAGAGGYYAFTTWSDSGSEEEAAQTQLVPVTRGDLVNDVSVTGTLTYTTRETITFGQQGFISEVTVLEGDRVSAGDAIAVLDAETVANLEKAIAQARINVRNAEDALEEARNPYTAAQVARAESDVANARLDLQKAEETLSELGVVSADLLVQARIDILKAQDAIETSEENKVTLVTPTFQEVVKAQSKVTASRVALQEAQDELDALLNPTDGDIESANAAVTKARVDLETANEALDALTSVTAVDLAKAQAAVADAQLDLERAQEAVDDATTPATAEDIADYQANIDSAQDSLLTAQFKLQTTERNAEENIQAAMDDLDVAEDDYRALFEKWLGMSVASPVDQSPDAVFASHGSDLVTIFEGPHIERMQTLFEQGILRDEPETPWNDVVVYSWAVLYPGEVLVDCGDLEAGRHRACIGAEFQDAYDLVQELAASLETLQADEAEKIREAQVTVSKAEDTVTQRREALDDYLTEVAESQSTESEIKSKVEAMGLAEATLESLTEDLAGLTAEPDPLDIEARRQDVATAEIKLADSLEALASLTGEQDELLLESKNRAIETAEADLLDAETSLAELMQATEFDIELADREIELAQAKLADAQEALTALLEDPDPIDVQVKQTAVRLAIESLAEAQSTLEEYNSVDQLEIDLRQADVIAARATLDTAIEDLERATLRAPFNGIVVAVNIEAGQQVNANTQAIEIADPSIVEVSGSVDEIDVLFLQVGSQAFVSLEALGNQTLPGTVSSIANTGTSQQGIVTYPVTIRVDSSESGQLPEGLSATAQVIIREQTDSVLIPLQALYGSVQAPTVRVVSGNDIVEREVTLGISDDFWVVVEGGLNEGETISMEVVGSSTAGFGGIGATFRAVGGFGGRRPGGGGGGGAPAGGGGR
;
A
#
# COMPACT_ATOMS: atom_id res chain seq x y z
N MET A 1 28.40 28.78 -104.72
CA MET A 1 29.23 29.19 -105.89
C MET A 1 29.78 27.98 -106.65
N THR A 2 29.00 26.91 -106.91
CA THR A 2 29.52 25.73 -107.64
C THR A 2 28.42 24.77 -108.14
N ALA A 3 27.26 25.28 -108.57
CA ALA A 3 26.22 24.44 -109.21
C ALA A 3 25.41 25.18 -110.30
N LEU A 4 25.96 26.28 -110.84
CA LEU A 4 25.31 27.12 -111.85
C LEU A 4 26.25 27.51 -113.00
N ARG A 5 27.33 26.73 -113.19
CA ARG A 5 28.38 26.99 -114.18
C ARG A 5 28.36 26.04 -115.39
N SER A 6 27.45 25.08 -115.46
CA SER A 6 27.43 24.03 -116.50
C SER A 6 26.29 24.12 -117.53
N ILE A 7 25.43 25.15 -117.48
CA ILE A 7 24.31 25.33 -118.43
C ILE A 7 24.57 26.46 -119.46
N LEU A 8 25.64 27.24 -119.28
CA LEU A 8 25.89 28.45 -120.07
C LEU A 8 26.81 28.28 -121.31
N GLU A 9 27.31 27.08 -121.60
CA GLU A 9 28.27 26.87 -122.72
C GLU A 9 27.70 26.21 -123.99
N ARG A 10 26.38 26.06 -124.14
CA ARG A 10 25.81 25.37 -125.31
C ARG A 10 24.68 26.07 -126.08
N MET A 11 24.42 27.36 -125.86
CA MET A 11 23.40 28.09 -126.62
C MET A 11 23.95 29.28 -127.40
N LYS A 12 23.88 29.15 -128.74
CA LYS A 12 24.26 30.11 -129.78
C LYS A 12 23.59 31.48 -129.56
N SER A 13 24.37 32.55 -129.67
CA SER A 13 24.15 33.96 -129.28
C SER A 13 22.92 34.72 -129.85
N TRP A 14 22.03 34.08 -130.60
CA TRP A 14 20.86 34.73 -131.22
C TRP A 14 19.54 34.57 -130.44
N LYS A 15 19.42 33.59 -129.54
CA LYS A 15 18.17 33.34 -128.77
C LYS A 15 18.05 34.17 -127.49
N LEU A 16 19.15 34.76 -127.01
CA LEU A 16 19.16 35.59 -125.79
C LEU A 16 18.61 37.01 -126.05
N TRP A 17 18.76 37.53 -127.28
CA TRP A 17 18.22 38.84 -127.68
C TRP A 17 16.70 38.83 -127.91
N ALA A 18 16.10 37.69 -128.26
CA ALA A 18 14.66 37.58 -128.47
C ALA A 18 13.84 37.65 -127.17
N VAL A 19 14.40 37.19 -126.05
CA VAL A 19 13.71 37.19 -124.73
C VAL A 19 13.76 38.59 -124.09
N VAL A 20 14.83 39.36 -124.30
CA VAL A 20 14.96 40.72 -123.77
C VAL A 20 13.98 41.69 -124.45
N VAL A 21 13.71 41.53 -125.74
CA VAL A 21 12.76 42.40 -126.49
C VAL A 21 11.31 42.19 -126.05
N ILE A 22 10.92 40.97 -125.66
CA ILE A 22 9.54 40.66 -125.22
C ILE A 22 9.27 41.22 -123.82
N VAL A 23 10.26 41.24 -122.92
CA VAL A 23 10.10 41.78 -121.55
C VAL A 23 10.02 43.32 -121.57
N VAL A 24 10.76 43.99 -122.45
CA VAL A 24 10.71 45.46 -122.59
C VAL A 24 9.39 45.92 -123.22
N ALA A 25 8.80 45.16 -124.15
CA ALA A 25 7.50 45.47 -124.74
C ALA A 25 6.33 45.31 -123.75
N ALA A 26 6.40 44.36 -122.80
CA ALA A 26 5.38 44.18 -121.77
C ALA A 26 5.46 45.25 -120.65
N GLY A 27 6.66 45.72 -120.30
CA GLY A 27 6.86 46.78 -119.30
C GLY A 27 6.38 48.16 -119.75
N ALA A 28 6.53 48.50 -121.04
CA ALA A 28 6.11 49.80 -121.57
C ALA A 28 4.58 49.95 -121.68
N GLY A 29 3.83 48.85 -121.85
CA GLY A 29 2.37 48.87 -121.89
C GLY A 29 1.71 49.06 -120.51
N GLY A 30 2.31 48.53 -119.45
CA GLY A 30 1.79 48.65 -118.07
C GLY A 30 1.95 50.04 -117.47
N TYR A 31 3.01 50.78 -117.84
CA TYR A 31 3.30 52.11 -117.30
C TYR A 31 2.37 53.21 -117.85
N TYR A 32 1.88 53.06 -119.09
CA TYR A 32 0.98 54.04 -119.73
C TYR A 32 -0.47 53.95 -119.20
N ALA A 33 -0.93 52.76 -118.79
CA ALA A 33 -2.28 52.59 -118.23
C ALA A 33 -2.42 53.07 -116.78
N PHE A 34 -1.32 53.17 -116.03
CA PHE A 34 -1.32 53.60 -114.62
C PHE A 34 -1.33 55.13 -114.43
N THR A 35 -0.92 55.91 -115.44
CA THR A 35 -0.69 57.36 -115.27
C THR A 35 -1.80 58.26 -115.82
N THR A 36 -2.87 57.70 -116.42
CA THR A 36 -4.00 58.50 -116.95
C THR A 36 -5.35 58.19 -116.27
N TRP A 37 -5.34 57.58 -115.09
CA TRP A 37 -6.55 57.31 -114.29
C TRP A 37 -6.41 57.83 -112.86
N SER A 38 -6.05 59.11 -112.75
CA SER A 38 -6.09 59.87 -111.51
C SER A 38 -6.54 61.31 -111.80
N ASP A 39 -7.86 61.51 -111.91
CA ASP A 39 -8.51 62.76 -111.47
C ASP A 39 -10.05 62.63 -111.47
N SER A 40 -10.62 62.50 -110.27
CA SER A 40 -12.00 62.82 -109.83
C SER A 40 -12.23 62.06 -108.53
N GLY A 41 -12.65 62.60 -107.39
CA GLY A 41 -12.95 63.93 -106.91
C GLY A 41 -13.26 63.73 -105.42
N SER A 42 -12.74 64.59 -104.54
CA SER A 42 -12.96 64.53 -103.10
C SER A 42 -14.29 65.20 -102.74
N GLU A 43 -15.25 64.42 -102.24
CA GLU A 43 -16.41 64.92 -101.49
C GLU A 43 -16.19 64.65 -99.99
N GLU A 44 -16.43 65.68 -99.20
CA GLU A 44 -16.24 65.79 -97.75
C GLU A 44 -17.51 65.24 -97.07
N GLU A 45 -17.46 64.04 -96.48
CA GLU A 45 -18.60 63.43 -95.76
C GLU A 45 -18.49 63.68 -94.24
N ALA A 46 -19.51 64.35 -93.69
CA ALA A 46 -19.63 64.72 -92.29
C ALA A 46 -19.87 63.50 -91.38
N ALA A 47 -19.20 63.45 -90.22
CA ALA A 47 -19.47 62.46 -89.19
C ALA A 47 -20.93 62.54 -88.70
N GLN A 48 -21.62 61.39 -88.66
CA GLN A 48 -23.00 61.30 -88.21
C GLN A 48 -23.05 61.18 -86.69
N THR A 49 -23.65 62.18 -86.05
CA THR A 49 -23.91 62.19 -84.60
C THR A 49 -25.18 61.39 -84.30
N GLN A 50 -25.10 60.36 -83.46
CA GLN A 50 -26.24 59.61 -82.95
C GLN A 50 -26.58 60.07 -81.53
N LEU A 51 -27.88 60.29 -81.28
CA LEU A 51 -28.39 60.64 -79.95
C LEU A 51 -28.81 59.37 -79.21
N VAL A 52 -28.29 59.19 -77.99
CA VAL A 52 -28.60 58.04 -77.13
C VAL A 52 -29.14 58.58 -75.79
N PRO A 53 -30.27 58.05 -75.29
CA PRO A 53 -30.75 58.42 -73.96
C PRO A 53 -29.87 57.77 -72.88
N VAL A 54 -29.63 58.53 -71.81
CA VAL A 54 -28.95 58.05 -70.60
C VAL A 54 -29.91 57.13 -69.83
N THR A 55 -29.50 55.88 -69.59
CA THR A 55 -30.32 54.86 -68.92
C THR A 55 -29.72 54.47 -67.57
N ARG A 56 -30.58 54.16 -66.61
CA ARG A 56 -30.16 53.59 -65.31
C ARG A 56 -30.21 52.07 -65.39
N GLY A 57 -29.20 51.40 -64.84
CA GLY A 57 -29.10 49.94 -64.83
C GLY A 57 -27.97 49.45 -63.94
N ASP A 58 -27.87 48.13 -63.83
CA ASP A 58 -26.81 47.47 -63.09
C ASP A 58 -25.66 47.13 -64.04
N LEU A 59 -24.43 47.38 -63.62
CA LEU A 59 -23.23 46.98 -64.35
C LEU A 59 -22.46 45.95 -63.51
N VAL A 60 -22.27 44.76 -64.08
CA VAL A 60 -21.58 43.64 -63.45
C VAL A 60 -20.35 43.31 -64.28
N ASN A 61 -19.17 43.43 -63.68
CA ASN A 61 -17.95 42.91 -64.27
C ASN A 61 -17.69 41.53 -63.68
N ASP A 62 -17.62 40.52 -64.55
CA ASP A 62 -17.30 39.14 -64.18
C ASP A 62 -15.98 38.67 -64.82
N VAL A 63 -15.43 37.61 -64.25
CA VAL A 63 -14.23 36.92 -64.75
C VAL A 63 -14.57 35.45 -64.92
N SER A 64 -14.18 34.88 -66.05
CA SER A 64 -14.42 33.47 -66.36
C SER A 64 -13.30 32.59 -65.80
N VAL A 65 -13.68 31.65 -64.94
CA VAL A 65 -12.82 30.60 -64.38
C VAL A 65 -13.21 29.27 -64.99
N THR A 66 -12.37 28.73 -65.86
CA THR A 66 -12.57 27.38 -66.41
C THR A 66 -11.80 26.36 -65.58
N GLY A 67 -12.46 25.26 -65.22
CA GLY A 67 -11.89 24.24 -64.35
C GLY A 67 -12.60 22.90 -64.46
N THR A 68 -12.20 21.98 -63.59
CA THR A 68 -12.86 20.67 -63.44
C THR A 68 -13.48 20.56 -62.05
N LEU A 69 -14.61 19.86 -61.97
CA LEU A 69 -15.26 19.50 -60.72
C LEU A 69 -14.49 18.40 -59.98
N THR A 70 -14.31 18.58 -58.68
CA THR A 70 -13.71 17.60 -57.76
C THR A 70 -14.51 17.53 -56.48
N TYR A 71 -14.62 16.34 -55.88
CA TYR A 71 -15.16 16.18 -54.53
C TYR A 71 -14.15 16.60 -53.48
N THR A 72 -14.61 17.41 -52.52
CA THR A 72 -13.75 17.98 -51.46
C THR A 72 -13.43 16.96 -50.37
N THR A 73 -14.44 16.21 -49.90
CA THR A 73 -14.26 15.22 -48.84
C THR A 73 -14.05 13.85 -49.47
N ARG A 74 -12.86 13.30 -49.26
CA ARG A 74 -12.52 11.92 -49.66
C ARG A 74 -11.71 11.25 -48.57
N GLU A 75 -11.91 9.96 -48.40
CA GLU A 75 -11.19 9.15 -47.43
C GLU A 75 -10.80 7.81 -48.08
N THR A 76 -9.52 7.47 -47.93
CA THR A 76 -9.00 6.16 -48.33
C THR A 76 -9.06 5.25 -47.12
N ILE A 77 -9.91 4.24 -47.20
CA ILE A 77 -10.09 3.26 -46.15
C ILE A 77 -9.06 2.14 -46.35
N THR A 78 -8.37 1.77 -45.28
CA THR A 78 -7.39 0.69 -45.26
C THR A 78 -7.87 -0.46 -44.40
N PHE A 79 -7.45 -1.68 -44.70
CA PHE A 79 -7.60 -2.78 -43.74
C PHE A 79 -6.68 -2.56 -42.55
N GLY A 80 -7.24 -2.60 -41.34
CA GLY A 80 -6.47 -2.47 -40.10
C GLY A 80 -5.73 -3.76 -39.72
N GLN A 81 -6.18 -4.91 -40.23
CA GLN A 81 -5.64 -6.24 -39.91
C GLN A 81 -5.16 -6.96 -41.19
N GLN A 82 -4.20 -7.85 -41.02
CA GLN A 82 -3.80 -8.77 -42.09
C GLN A 82 -4.80 -9.92 -42.23
N GLY A 83 -5.07 -10.37 -43.45
CA GLY A 83 -6.00 -11.47 -43.70
C GLY A 83 -6.29 -11.67 -45.18
N PHE A 84 -7.14 -12.64 -45.51
CA PHE A 84 -7.67 -12.80 -46.86
C PHE A 84 -9.05 -12.14 -46.96
N ILE A 85 -9.37 -11.54 -48.10
CA ILE A 85 -10.70 -10.98 -48.32
C ILE A 85 -11.67 -12.10 -48.70
N SER A 86 -12.76 -12.24 -47.96
CA SER A 86 -13.86 -13.15 -48.31
C SER A 86 -14.65 -12.62 -49.50
N GLU A 87 -15.15 -11.38 -49.35
CA GLU A 87 -15.98 -10.73 -50.34
C GLU A 87 -15.83 -9.20 -50.26
N VAL A 88 -16.01 -8.56 -51.42
CA VAL A 88 -16.16 -7.11 -51.57
C VAL A 88 -17.60 -6.86 -52.02
N THR A 89 -18.38 -6.15 -51.22
CA THR A 89 -19.83 -6.00 -51.40
C THR A 89 -20.22 -4.80 -52.26
N VAL A 90 -19.24 -3.99 -52.67
CA VAL A 90 -19.45 -2.76 -53.46
C VAL A 90 -18.61 -2.75 -54.73
N LEU A 91 -19.06 -1.98 -55.71
CA LEU A 91 -18.37 -1.67 -56.95
C LEU A 91 -18.10 -0.16 -57.05
N GLU A 92 -17.18 0.23 -57.93
CA GLU A 92 -16.97 1.64 -58.26
C GLU A 92 -18.26 2.29 -58.76
N GLY A 93 -18.60 3.45 -58.17
CA GLY A 93 -19.84 4.18 -58.43
C GLY A 93 -21.01 3.82 -57.51
N ASP A 94 -20.89 2.80 -56.65
CA ASP A 94 -21.93 2.45 -55.69
C ASP A 94 -22.07 3.50 -54.58
N ARG A 95 -23.31 3.68 -54.11
CA ARG A 95 -23.62 4.54 -52.96
C ARG A 95 -23.58 3.73 -51.68
N VAL A 96 -22.89 4.25 -50.69
CA VAL A 96 -22.77 3.66 -49.36
C VAL A 96 -23.18 4.65 -48.29
N SER A 97 -23.84 4.14 -47.26
CA SER A 97 -24.18 4.87 -46.05
C SER A 97 -23.14 4.63 -44.98
N ALA A 98 -22.98 5.57 -44.05
CA ALA A 98 -22.09 5.42 -42.91
C ALA A 98 -22.41 4.10 -42.15
N GLY A 99 -21.40 3.26 -41.95
CA GLY A 99 -21.50 1.96 -41.28
C GLY A 99 -21.76 0.76 -42.21
N ASP A 100 -22.09 0.99 -43.48
CA ASP A 100 -22.28 -0.09 -44.46
C ASP A 100 -21.01 -0.95 -44.56
N ALA A 101 -21.18 -2.28 -44.53
CA ALA A 101 -20.08 -3.22 -44.69
C ALA A 101 -19.68 -3.29 -46.16
N ILE A 102 -18.40 -3.01 -46.43
CA ILE A 102 -17.85 -2.83 -47.78
C ILE A 102 -16.98 -4.02 -48.21
N ALA A 103 -16.21 -4.55 -47.27
CA ALA A 103 -15.40 -5.74 -47.48
C ALA A 103 -15.25 -6.49 -46.15
N VAL A 104 -15.18 -7.82 -46.22
CA VAL A 104 -15.11 -8.68 -45.05
C VAL A 104 -13.91 -9.62 -45.20
N LEU A 105 -13.12 -9.78 -44.13
CA LEU A 105 -12.08 -10.79 -44.08
C LEU A 105 -12.67 -12.21 -44.06
N ASP A 106 -11.87 -13.20 -44.45
CA ASP A 106 -12.26 -14.60 -44.50
C ASP A 106 -12.58 -15.19 -43.13
N ALA A 107 -13.37 -16.26 -43.13
CA ALA A 107 -13.86 -16.90 -41.92
C ALA A 107 -12.74 -17.46 -41.04
N GLU A 108 -11.59 -17.85 -41.60
CA GLU A 108 -10.44 -18.34 -40.83
C GLU A 108 -9.78 -17.19 -40.07
N THR A 109 -9.56 -16.05 -40.73
CA THR A 109 -9.05 -14.84 -40.07
C THR A 109 -9.99 -14.37 -38.95
N VAL A 110 -11.29 -14.33 -39.20
CA VAL A 110 -12.29 -13.96 -38.18
C VAL A 110 -12.27 -14.96 -37.01
N ALA A 111 -12.23 -16.26 -37.27
CA ALA A 111 -12.16 -17.28 -36.21
C ALA A 111 -10.88 -17.16 -35.36
N ASN A 112 -9.74 -16.79 -35.97
CA ASN A 112 -8.50 -16.54 -35.25
C ASN A 112 -8.59 -15.30 -34.34
N LEU A 113 -9.27 -14.23 -34.79
CA LEU A 113 -9.53 -13.04 -33.97
C LEU A 113 -10.50 -13.36 -32.82
N GLU A 114 -11.55 -14.15 -33.07
CA GLU A 114 -12.45 -14.62 -32.01
C GLU A 114 -11.73 -15.49 -30.97
N LYS A 115 -10.79 -16.35 -31.42
CA LYS A 115 -9.90 -17.11 -30.52
C LYS A 115 -9.01 -16.19 -29.69
N ALA A 116 -8.47 -15.12 -30.28
CA ALA A 116 -7.67 -14.14 -29.56
C ALA A 116 -8.49 -13.41 -28.47
N ILE A 117 -9.75 -13.07 -28.75
CA ILE A 117 -10.68 -12.51 -27.73
C ILE A 117 -10.94 -13.53 -26.62
N ALA A 118 -11.19 -14.79 -26.96
CA ALA A 118 -11.42 -15.83 -25.97
C ALA A 118 -10.21 -15.99 -25.03
N GLN A 119 -8.99 -15.98 -25.59
CA GLN A 119 -7.75 -16.02 -24.82
C GLN A 119 -7.57 -14.78 -23.96
N ALA A 120 -7.81 -13.58 -24.50
CA ALA A 120 -7.68 -12.33 -23.74
C ALA A 120 -8.67 -12.26 -22.57
N ARG A 121 -9.89 -12.81 -22.72
CA ARG A 121 -10.86 -12.94 -21.61
C ARG A 121 -10.38 -13.88 -20.52
N ILE A 122 -9.72 -14.99 -20.88
CA ILE A 122 -9.10 -15.89 -19.90
C ILE A 122 -7.99 -15.16 -19.15
N ASN A 123 -7.15 -14.40 -19.86
CA ASN A 123 -6.08 -13.63 -19.22
C ASN A 123 -6.63 -12.57 -18.26
N VAL A 124 -7.72 -11.88 -18.61
CA VAL A 124 -8.40 -10.94 -17.69
C VAL A 124 -8.90 -11.67 -16.45
N ARG A 125 -9.55 -12.82 -16.61
CA ARG A 125 -10.03 -13.62 -15.47
C ARG A 125 -8.87 -14.05 -14.56
N ASN A 126 -7.80 -14.61 -15.12
CA ASN A 126 -6.65 -15.05 -14.33
C ASN A 126 -6.00 -13.88 -13.58
N ALA A 127 -5.91 -12.69 -14.19
CA ALA A 127 -5.41 -11.50 -13.53
C ALA A 127 -6.34 -11.00 -12.41
N GLU A 128 -7.66 -11.10 -12.60
CA GLU A 128 -8.66 -10.78 -11.57
C GLU A 128 -8.60 -11.77 -10.40
N ASP A 129 -8.46 -13.06 -10.67
CA ASP A 129 -8.31 -14.11 -9.66
C ASP A 129 -7.01 -13.90 -8.84
N ALA A 130 -5.90 -13.58 -9.51
CA ALA A 130 -4.63 -13.26 -8.84
C ALA A 130 -4.70 -11.98 -7.98
N LEU A 131 -5.46 -10.97 -8.40
CA LEU A 131 -5.73 -9.78 -7.59
C LEU A 131 -6.59 -10.10 -6.36
N GLU A 132 -7.54 -11.04 -6.49
CA GLU A 132 -8.36 -11.50 -5.37
C GLU A 132 -7.52 -12.29 -4.35
N GLU A 133 -6.60 -13.13 -4.81
CA GLU A 133 -5.62 -13.84 -3.97
C GLU A 133 -4.69 -12.86 -3.25
N ALA A 134 -4.14 -11.86 -3.96
CA ALA A 134 -3.30 -10.83 -3.35
C ALA A 134 -4.05 -9.96 -2.31
N ARG A 135 -5.37 -9.79 -2.45
CA ARG A 135 -6.22 -9.10 -1.47
C ARG A 135 -6.52 -9.96 -0.24
N ASN A 136 -6.54 -11.27 -0.41
CA ASN A 136 -6.86 -12.24 0.64
C ASN A 136 -5.80 -13.35 0.69
N PRO A 137 -4.53 -13.02 0.99
CA PRO A 137 -3.43 -13.99 0.93
C PRO A 137 -3.55 -15.09 2.00
N TYR A 138 -4.36 -14.86 3.04
CA TYR A 138 -4.60 -15.80 4.11
C TYR A 138 -6.04 -16.31 4.09
N THR A 139 -6.18 -17.61 4.34
CA THR A 139 -7.49 -18.27 4.43
C THR A 139 -8.24 -17.82 5.69
N ALA A 140 -9.58 -17.83 5.63
CA ALA A 140 -10.42 -17.55 6.81
C ALA A 140 -10.09 -18.46 8.01
N ALA A 141 -9.61 -19.68 7.77
CA ALA A 141 -9.17 -20.60 8.82
C ALA A 141 -7.87 -20.16 9.51
N GLN A 142 -6.91 -19.60 8.76
CA GLN A 142 -5.67 -19.04 9.32
C GLN A 142 -5.96 -17.80 10.17
N VAL A 143 -6.80 -16.88 9.67
CA VAL A 143 -7.21 -15.69 10.43
C VAL A 143 -7.96 -16.08 11.71
N ALA A 144 -8.94 -16.99 11.62
CA ALA A 144 -9.67 -17.47 12.79
C ALA A 144 -8.77 -18.18 13.82
N ARG A 145 -7.71 -18.86 13.36
CA ARG A 145 -6.71 -19.46 14.25
C ARG A 145 -5.92 -18.38 14.99
N ALA A 146 -5.41 -17.37 14.29
CA ALA A 146 -4.70 -16.25 14.91
C ALA A 146 -5.59 -15.45 15.90
N GLU A 147 -6.87 -15.25 15.57
CA GLU A 147 -7.84 -14.65 16.51
C GLU A 147 -8.03 -15.49 17.78
N SER A 148 -8.09 -16.82 17.62
CA SER A 148 -8.16 -17.75 18.75
C SER A 148 -6.87 -17.71 19.58
N ASP A 149 -5.71 -17.60 18.95
CA ASP A 149 -4.42 -17.53 19.64
C ASP A 149 -4.32 -16.23 20.46
N VAL A 150 -4.77 -15.09 19.93
CA VAL A 150 -4.89 -13.83 20.69
C VAL A 150 -5.87 -13.97 21.87
N ALA A 151 -7.01 -14.66 21.68
CA ALA A 151 -7.98 -14.89 22.75
C ALA A 151 -7.39 -15.76 23.87
N ASN A 152 -6.64 -16.80 23.52
CA ASN A 152 -5.95 -17.67 24.48
C ASN A 152 -4.84 -16.90 25.23
N ALA A 153 -4.02 -16.11 24.51
CA ALA A 153 -2.97 -15.31 25.14
C ALA A 153 -3.53 -14.25 26.11
N ARG A 154 -4.69 -13.63 25.80
CA ARG A 154 -5.40 -12.75 26.74
C ARG A 154 -5.87 -13.48 27.99
N LEU A 155 -6.38 -14.71 27.83
CA LEU A 155 -6.82 -15.52 28.95
C LEU A 155 -5.64 -15.90 29.84
N ASP A 156 -4.49 -16.21 29.25
CA ASP A 156 -3.29 -16.57 30.00
C ASP A 156 -2.67 -15.35 30.71
N LEU A 157 -2.72 -14.16 30.10
CA LEU A 157 -2.41 -12.91 30.80
C LEU A 157 -3.36 -12.68 31.98
N GLN A 158 -4.66 -12.85 31.78
CA GLN A 158 -5.64 -12.69 32.86
C GLN A 158 -5.36 -13.66 34.03
N LYS A 159 -5.04 -14.92 33.76
CA LYS A 159 -4.66 -15.90 34.79
C LYS A 159 -3.34 -15.51 35.48
N ALA A 160 -2.36 -15.02 34.72
CA ALA A 160 -1.09 -14.57 35.28
C ALA A 160 -1.28 -13.35 36.20
N GLU A 161 -2.16 -12.42 35.82
CA GLU A 161 -2.54 -11.26 36.65
C GLU A 161 -3.34 -11.68 37.89
N GLU A 162 -4.26 -12.63 37.76
CA GLU A 162 -5.04 -13.19 38.87
C GLU A 162 -4.12 -13.89 39.88
N THR A 163 -3.21 -14.74 39.43
CA THR A 163 -2.22 -15.42 40.29
C THR A 163 -1.22 -14.46 40.93
N LEU A 164 -0.83 -13.37 40.25
CA LEU A 164 -0.05 -12.29 40.86
C LEU A 164 -0.85 -11.50 41.91
N SER A 165 -2.15 -11.30 41.68
CA SER A 165 -3.06 -10.64 42.63
C SER A 165 -3.37 -11.52 43.84
N GLU A 166 -3.36 -12.85 43.69
CA GLU A 166 -3.55 -13.84 44.76
C GLU A 166 -2.39 -13.87 45.76
N LEU A 167 -1.17 -13.51 45.33
CA LEU A 167 0.00 -13.33 46.21
C LEU A 167 -0.11 -12.13 47.16
N GLY A 168 -1.23 -11.40 47.14
CA GLY A 168 -1.52 -10.36 48.11
C GLY A 168 -0.41 -9.33 48.15
N VAL A 169 -0.23 -8.56 47.06
CA VAL A 169 0.52 -7.29 47.14
C VAL A 169 -0.11 -6.50 48.26
N VAL A 170 0.57 -6.54 49.38
CA VAL A 170 0.24 -5.86 50.59
C VAL A 170 0.07 -4.39 50.22
N SER A 171 -1.17 -3.93 50.32
CA SER A 171 -1.53 -2.53 50.18
C SER A 171 -0.53 -1.67 50.94
N ALA A 172 -0.18 -0.51 50.38
CA ALA A 172 0.66 0.52 50.98
C ALA A 172 0.40 0.80 52.49
N ASP A 173 -0.75 0.36 53.02
CA ASP A 173 -1.11 0.35 54.44
C ASP A 173 -0.18 -0.47 55.37
N LEU A 174 0.50 -1.52 54.91
CA LEU A 174 1.36 -2.34 55.81
C LEU A 174 2.79 -1.78 55.89
N LEU A 175 3.26 -1.09 54.85
CA LEU A 175 4.43 -0.19 54.92
C LEU A 175 4.15 1.03 55.81
N VAL A 176 2.92 1.54 55.80
CA VAL A 176 2.45 2.58 56.73
C VAL A 176 2.37 2.02 58.16
N GLN A 177 1.98 0.75 58.33
CA GLN A 177 1.91 0.12 59.65
C GLN A 177 3.28 -0.21 60.23
N ALA A 178 4.24 -0.68 59.43
CA ALA A 178 5.64 -0.82 59.83
C ALA A 178 6.27 0.54 60.19
N ARG A 179 5.92 1.63 59.48
CA ARG A 179 6.32 3.00 59.84
C ARG A 179 5.68 3.46 61.16
N ILE A 180 4.44 3.06 61.43
CA ILE A 180 3.71 3.32 62.68
C ILE A 180 4.31 2.51 63.84
N ASP A 181 4.76 1.29 63.62
CA ASP A 181 5.36 0.45 64.66
C ASP A 181 6.81 0.88 64.97
N ILE A 182 7.55 1.41 63.97
CA ILE A 182 8.82 2.14 64.20
C ILE A 182 8.57 3.40 65.05
N LEU A 183 7.49 4.14 64.79
CA LEU A 183 7.12 5.33 65.58
C LEU A 183 6.67 4.95 67.00
N LYS A 184 5.97 3.82 67.20
CA LYS A 184 5.64 3.27 68.53
C LYS A 184 6.87 2.78 69.27
N ALA A 185 7.86 2.22 68.58
CA ALA A 185 9.14 1.82 69.18
C ALA A 185 9.97 3.04 69.61
N GLN A 186 9.93 4.13 68.84
CA GLN A 186 10.53 5.42 69.23
C GLN A 186 9.83 6.04 70.45
N ASP A 187 8.49 5.96 70.52
CA ASP A 187 7.67 6.40 71.66
C ASP A 187 7.95 5.55 72.93
N ALA A 188 8.19 4.25 72.78
CA ALA A 188 8.59 3.36 73.88
C ALA A 188 10.01 3.64 74.42
N ILE A 189 10.93 4.08 73.55
CA ILE A 189 12.26 4.58 73.95
C ILE A 189 12.11 5.89 74.75
N GLU A 190 11.27 6.82 74.29
CA GLU A 190 10.97 8.09 74.98
C GLU A 190 10.30 7.85 76.35
N THR A 191 9.33 6.94 76.42
CA THR A 191 8.67 6.53 77.68
C THR A 191 9.64 5.86 78.65
N SER A 192 10.62 5.10 78.15
CA SER A 192 11.67 4.49 78.96
C SER A 192 12.72 5.50 79.45
N GLU A 193 13.00 6.56 78.68
CA GLU A 193 13.80 7.71 79.13
C GLU A 193 13.06 8.55 80.18
N GLU A 194 11.74 8.72 80.08
CA GLU A 194 10.91 9.36 81.13
C GLU A 194 10.87 8.52 82.43
N ASN A 195 10.75 7.19 82.32
CA ASN A 195 10.83 6.29 83.48
C ASN A 195 12.22 6.33 84.15
N LYS A 196 13.29 6.53 83.38
CA LYS A 196 14.65 6.76 83.88
C LYS A 196 14.79 8.09 84.63
N VAL A 197 14.09 9.15 84.20
CA VAL A 197 14.02 10.43 84.94
C VAL A 197 13.23 10.28 86.26
N THR A 198 12.17 9.48 86.24
CA THR A 198 11.30 9.18 87.40
C THR A 198 12.01 8.35 88.47
N LEU A 199 12.88 7.42 88.06
CA LEU A 199 13.73 6.61 88.96
C LEU A 199 14.93 7.37 89.57
N VAL A 200 15.33 8.51 89.00
CA VAL A 200 16.50 9.30 89.43
C VAL A 200 16.14 10.43 90.40
N THR A 201 14.86 10.70 90.65
CA THR A 201 14.44 11.79 91.55
C THR A 201 13.52 11.31 92.67
N PRO A 202 14.03 11.02 93.90
CA PRO A 202 13.14 10.99 95.07
C PRO A 202 12.41 12.34 95.16
N THR A 203 11.12 12.34 95.54
CA THR A 203 10.35 13.58 95.54
C THR A 203 11.07 14.63 96.40
N PHE A 204 11.23 15.85 95.87
CA PHE A 204 11.92 16.94 96.59
C PHE A 204 11.38 17.12 98.02
N GLN A 205 10.10 16.82 98.24
CA GLN A 205 9.43 16.89 99.52
C GLN A 205 9.90 15.82 100.53
N GLU A 206 10.24 14.61 100.08
CA GLU A 206 10.76 13.53 100.93
C GLU A 206 12.22 13.72 101.32
N VAL A 207 13.06 14.18 100.38
CA VAL A 207 14.46 14.55 100.68
C VAL A 207 14.51 15.74 101.64
N VAL A 208 13.70 16.77 101.41
CA VAL A 208 13.58 17.91 102.32
C VAL A 208 13.05 17.48 103.69
N LYS A 209 12.10 16.53 103.76
CA LYS A 209 11.60 15.97 105.01
C LYS A 209 12.69 15.19 105.76
N ALA A 210 13.45 14.33 105.07
CA ALA A 210 14.57 13.58 105.65
C ALA A 210 15.70 14.50 106.13
N GLN A 211 16.11 15.50 105.33
CA GLN A 211 17.09 16.51 105.71
C GLN A 211 16.62 17.40 106.87
N SER A 212 15.34 17.74 106.92
CA SER A 212 14.75 18.46 108.05
C SER A 212 14.80 17.63 109.33
N LYS A 213 14.60 16.31 109.24
CA LYS A 213 14.68 15.37 110.36
C LYS A 213 16.12 15.23 110.86
N VAL A 214 17.11 15.10 109.97
CA VAL A 214 18.54 15.12 110.32
C VAL A 214 18.93 16.43 111.02
N THR A 215 18.44 17.56 110.51
CA THR A 215 18.71 18.89 111.10
C THR A 215 18.08 19.01 112.49
N ALA A 216 16.84 18.55 112.67
CA ALA A 216 16.16 18.51 113.96
C ALA A 216 16.88 17.59 114.97
N SER A 217 17.28 16.38 114.57
CA SER A 217 18.03 15.45 115.42
C SER A 217 19.40 16.01 115.82
N ARG A 218 20.06 16.79 114.95
CA ARG A 218 21.34 17.46 115.27
C ARG A 218 21.16 18.57 116.32
N VAL A 219 20.07 19.34 116.21
CA VAL A 219 19.73 20.38 117.21
C VAL A 219 19.39 19.72 118.55
N ALA A 220 18.59 18.65 118.56
CA ALA A 220 18.25 17.92 119.78
C ALA A 220 19.49 17.32 120.48
N LEU A 221 20.47 16.82 119.70
CA LEU A 221 21.74 16.35 120.24
C LEU A 221 22.56 17.49 120.87
N GLN A 222 22.61 18.66 120.23
CA GLN A 222 23.30 19.84 120.77
C GLN A 222 22.64 20.35 122.06
N GLU A 223 21.31 20.44 122.09
CA GLU A 223 20.56 20.85 123.29
C GLU A 223 20.79 19.89 124.46
N ALA A 224 20.77 18.57 124.20
CA ALA A 224 21.06 17.57 125.22
C ALA A 224 22.51 17.66 125.74
N GLN A 225 23.47 18.05 124.89
CA GLN A 225 24.86 18.29 125.28
C GLN A 225 25.03 19.58 126.09
N ASP A 226 24.36 20.66 125.68
CA ASP A 226 24.38 21.94 126.39
C ASP A 226 23.71 21.82 127.77
N GLU A 227 22.63 21.04 127.89
CA GLU A 227 21.96 20.74 129.17
C GLU A 227 22.86 19.92 130.11
N LEU A 228 23.62 18.96 129.56
CA LEU A 228 24.65 18.22 130.30
C LEU A 228 25.78 19.16 130.78
N ASP A 229 26.21 20.12 129.95
CA ASP A 229 27.29 21.08 130.26
C ASP A 229 26.84 22.20 131.23
N ALA A 230 25.55 22.54 131.27
CA ALA A 230 24.97 23.59 132.12
C ALA A 230 24.75 23.18 133.59
N LEU A 231 24.96 21.90 133.93
CA LEU A 231 24.77 21.38 135.28
C LEU A 231 25.81 21.95 136.27
N LEU A 232 25.36 22.82 137.19
CA LEU A 232 26.20 23.37 138.28
C LEU A 232 25.91 22.60 139.59
N ASN A 233 26.90 21.81 140.06
CA ASN A 233 26.81 20.83 141.16
C ASN A 233 25.79 19.68 140.95
N PRO A 234 25.91 18.87 139.88
CA PRO A 234 24.97 17.78 139.60
C PRO A 234 25.04 16.62 140.60
N THR A 235 23.91 15.95 140.84
CA THR A 235 23.88 14.64 141.50
C THR A 235 24.15 13.52 140.49
N ASP A 236 24.56 12.34 140.96
CA ASP A 236 24.82 11.19 140.07
C ASP A 236 23.60 10.84 139.20
N GLY A 237 22.39 11.03 139.72
CA GLY A 237 21.14 10.81 138.97
C GLY A 237 20.89 11.85 137.87
N ASP A 238 21.31 13.11 138.08
CA ASP A 238 21.19 14.17 137.07
C ASP A 238 22.16 13.93 135.91
N ILE A 239 23.38 13.44 136.21
CA ILE A 239 24.37 13.05 135.21
C ILE A 239 23.87 11.85 134.39
N GLU A 240 23.26 10.86 135.05
CA GLU A 240 22.75 9.66 134.38
C GLU A 240 21.58 9.99 133.43
N SER A 241 20.63 10.84 133.87
CA SER A 241 19.52 11.24 132.99
C SER A 241 19.98 12.10 131.82
N ALA A 242 20.91 13.02 132.03
CA ALA A 242 21.47 13.86 130.97
C ALA A 242 22.28 13.03 129.95
N ASN A 243 23.08 12.06 130.40
CA ASN A 243 23.79 11.14 129.50
C ASN A 243 22.83 10.21 128.73
N ALA A 244 21.73 9.76 129.34
CA ALA A 244 20.70 8.99 128.64
C ALA A 244 20.02 9.83 127.55
N ALA A 245 19.78 11.12 127.79
CA ALA A 245 19.23 12.05 126.81
C ALA A 245 20.20 12.27 125.63
N VAL A 246 21.49 12.48 125.89
CA VAL A 246 22.53 12.59 124.83
C VAL A 246 22.64 11.30 124.02
N THR A 247 22.59 10.14 124.68
CA THR A 247 22.65 8.83 124.00
C THR A 247 21.45 8.62 123.08
N LYS A 248 20.24 8.93 123.57
CA LYS A 248 19.01 8.86 122.76
C LYS A 248 19.09 9.79 121.55
N ALA A 249 19.46 11.05 121.75
CA ALA A 249 19.58 12.04 120.68
C ALA A 249 20.63 11.64 119.62
N ARG A 250 21.69 10.92 120.02
CA ARG A 250 22.70 10.38 119.11
C ARG A 250 22.17 9.25 118.23
N VAL A 251 21.42 8.31 118.82
CA VAL A 251 20.75 7.23 118.09
C VAL A 251 19.72 7.80 117.12
N ASP A 252 18.92 8.78 117.55
CA ASP A 252 17.93 9.43 116.69
C ASP A 252 18.57 10.18 115.50
N LEU A 253 19.78 10.72 115.67
CA LEU A 253 20.57 11.31 114.58
C LEU A 253 21.14 10.24 113.64
N GLU A 254 21.64 9.13 114.17
CA GLU A 254 22.14 8.00 113.40
C GLU A 254 21.04 7.37 112.53
N THR A 255 19.88 7.05 113.11
CA THR A 255 18.71 6.55 112.36
C THR A 255 18.19 7.56 111.33
N ALA A 256 18.26 8.88 111.62
CA ALA A 256 17.89 9.89 110.65
C ALA A 256 18.88 10.01 109.48
N ASN A 257 20.19 9.80 109.73
CA ASN A 257 21.21 9.77 108.69
C ASN A 257 21.11 8.48 107.87
N GLU A 258 20.87 7.33 108.48
CA GLU A 258 20.64 6.05 107.79
C GLU A 258 19.42 6.13 106.86
N ALA A 259 18.34 6.78 107.31
CA ALA A 259 17.16 7.01 106.47
C ALA A 259 17.44 7.97 105.30
N LEU A 260 18.33 8.96 105.46
CA LEU A 260 18.77 9.86 104.37
C LEU A 260 19.75 9.14 103.41
N ASP A 261 20.62 8.29 103.93
CA ASP A 261 21.57 7.47 103.15
C ASP A 261 20.84 6.38 102.35
N ALA A 262 19.77 5.79 102.90
CA ALA A 262 18.90 4.86 102.19
C ALA A 262 18.18 5.52 101.00
N LEU A 263 17.83 6.81 101.11
CA LEU A 263 17.22 7.59 100.02
C LEU A 263 18.23 8.07 98.96
N THR A 264 19.54 7.93 99.21
CA THR A 264 20.60 8.46 98.32
C THR A 264 21.56 7.40 97.76
N SER A 265 21.47 6.15 98.20
CA SER A 265 22.41 5.07 97.84
C SER A 265 21.94 4.09 96.74
N VAL A 266 20.70 4.18 96.26
CA VAL A 266 20.19 3.34 95.17
C VAL A 266 20.41 4.03 93.82
N THR A 267 21.50 3.75 93.09
CA THR A 267 21.60 4.11 91.65
C THR A 267 22.64 3.33 90.84
N ALA A 268 23.76 2.83 91.38
CA ALA A 268 24.83 2.33 90.49
C ALA A 268 24.54 0.97 89.80
N VAL A 269 23.83 0.07 90.47
CA VAL A 269 23.51 -1.27 89.93
C VAL A 269 22.29 -1.23 89.02
N ASP A 270 21.28 -0.44 89.38
CA ASP A 270 20.05 -0.31 88.59
C ASP A 270 20.26 0.59 87.37
N LEU A 271 21.13 1.60 87.47
CA LEU A 271 21.61 2.36 86.31
C LEU A 271 22.43 1.47 85.36
N ALA A 272 23.26 0.55 85.87
CA ALA A 272 24.01 -0.38 85.03
C ALA A 272 23.10 -1.40 84.33
N LYS A 273 22.03 -1.87 84.98
CA LYS A 273 21.02 -2.74 84.37
C LYS A 273 20.18 -2.00 83.32
N ALA A 274 19.77 -0.77 83.60
CA ALA A 274 19.05 0.07 82.65
C ALA A 274 19.93 0.51 81.47
N GLN A 275 21.23 0.73 81.69
CA GLN A 275 22.20 1.01 80.62
C GLN A 275 22.51 -0.23 79.78
N ALA A 276 22.56 -1.43 80.39
CA ALA A 276 22.69 -2.69 79.66
C ALA A 276 21.45 -2.97 78.79
N ALA A 277 20.25 -2.74 79.31
CA ALA A 277 19.01 -2.90 78.55
C ALA A 277 18.90 -1.91 77.37
N VAL A 278 19.37 -0.67 77.53
CA VAL A 278 19.45 0.31 76.42
C VAL A 278 20.52 -0.09 75.39
N ALA A 279 21.64 -0.65 75.83
CA ALA A 279 22.71 -1.12 74.92
C ALA A 279 22.30 -2.38 74.13
N ASP A 280 21.60 -3.32 74.76
CA ASP A 280 21.05 -4.51 74.08
C ASP A 280 19.97 -4.11 73.07
N ALA A 281 19.07 -3.19 73.43
CA ALA A 281 18.05 -2.67 72.51
C ALA A 281 18.65 -1.86 71.32
N GLN A 282 19.79 -1.21 71.51
CA GLN A 282 20.54 -0.54 70.43
C GLN A 282 21.26 -1.53 69.51
N LEU A 283 21.79 -2.62 70.09
CA LEU A 283 22.47 -3.68 69.35
C LEU A 283 21.48 -4.49 68.50
N ASP A 284 20.26 -4.72 69.00
CA ASP A 284 19.20 -5.41 68.28
C ASP A 284 18.58 -4.53 67.17
N LEU A 285 18.54 -3.19 67.35
CA LEU A 285 18.21 -2.23 66.29
C LEU A 285 19.26 -2.23 65.17
N GLU A 286 20.54 -2.29 65.51
CA GLU A 286 21.66 -2.32 64.55
C GLU A 286 21.72 -3.65 63.80
N ARG A 287 21.48 -4.79 64.46
CA ARG A 287 21.33 -6.11 63.82
C ARG A 287 20.11 -6.21 62.92
N ALA A 288 18.99 -5.57 63.29
CA ALA A 288 17.80 -5.50 62.44
C ALA A 288 18.03 -4.59 61.21
N GLN A 289 18.89 -3.58 61.31
CA GLN A 289 19.31 -2.75 60.18
C GLN A 289 20.30 -3.48 59.26
N GLU A 290 21.25 -4.23 59.82
CA GLU A 290 22.24 -5.02 59.08
C GLU A 290 21.59 -6.24 58.39
N ALA A 291 20.59 -6.88 59.01
CA ALA A 291 19.80 -7.95 58.38
C ALA A 291 18.92 -7.45 57.22
N VAL A 292 18.45 -6.20 57.25
CA VAL A 292 17.75 -5.55 56.13
C VAL A 292 18.70 -5.23 54.98
N ASP A 293 19.95 -4.89 55.26
CA ASP A 293 20.97 -4.62 54.24
C ASP A 293 21.51 -5.92 53.61
N ASP A 294 21.74 -7.00 54.38
CA ASP A 294 22.17 -8.32 53.88
C ASP A 294 21.07 -9.06 53.09
N ALA A 295 19.78 -8.81 53.39
CA ALA A 295 18.64 -9.38 52.66
C ALA A 295 18.40 -8.74 51.26
N THR A 296 19.17 -7.73 50.87
CA THR A 296 19.00 -7.02 49.58
C THR A 296 20.02 -7.35 48.50
N THR A 297 20.86 -8.38 48.70
CA THR A 297 21.68 -8.96 47.62
C THR A 297 21.32 -10.42 47.38
N PRO A 298 20.41 -10.72 46.43
CA PRO A 298 20.05 -12.10 46.15
C PRO A 298 21.07 -12.73 45.20
N ALA A 299 21.88 -13.64 45.72
CA ALA A 299 22.71 -14.55 44.93
C ALA A 299 21.87 -15.51 44.05
N THR A 300 20.58 -15.67 44.35
CA THR A 300 19.64 -16.56 43.62
C THR A 300 19.03 -15.92 42.37
N ALA A 301 18.89 -14.59 42.33
CA ALA A 301 18.38 -13.89 41.14
C ALA A 301 19.42 -13.85 40.01
N GLU A 302 20.71 -13.82 40.35
CA GLU A 302 21.81 -13.93 39.38
C GLU A 302 21.86 -15.34 38.77
N ASP A 303 21.71 -16.39 39.58
CA ASP A 303 21.67 -17.78 39.10
C ASP A 303 20.44 -18.05 38.21
N ILE A 304 19.23 -17.62 38.60
CA ILE A 304 18.02 -17.77 37.78
C ILE A 304 18.13 -16.95 36.49
N ALA A 305 18.70 -15.75 36.54
CA ALA A 305 18.95 -14.93 35.35
C ALA A 305 19.95 -15.61 34.39
N ASP A 306 20.96 -16.30 34.91
CA ASP A 306 21.91 -17.09 34.11
C ASP A 306 21.22 -18.31 33.46
N TYR A 307 20.35 -19.03 34.17
CA TYR A 307 19.56 -20.11 33.58
C TYR A 307 18.59 -19.60 32.51
N GLN A 308 17.93 -18.45 32.73
CA GLN A 308 17.06 -17.81 31.74
C GLN A 308 17.84 -17.34 30.52
N ALA A 309 18.98 -16.67 30.68
CA ALA A 309 19.84 -16.26 29.57
C ALA A 309 20.35 -17.45 28.75
N ASN A 310 20.61 -18.60 29.39
CA ASN A 310 20.98 -19.84 28.69
C ASN A 310 19.80 -20.47 27.92
N ILE A 311 18.56 -20.33 28.41
CA ILE A 311 17.34 -20.75 27.70
C ILE A 311 17.12 -19.85 26.49
N ASP A 312 17.20 -18.53 26.67
CA ASP A 312 17.03 -17.55 25.58
C ASP A 312 18.05 -17.78 24.46
N SER A 313 19.32 -17.99 24.80
CA SER A 313 20.36 -18.31 23.82
C SER A 313 20.12 -19.64 23.07
N ALA A 314 19.53 -20.63 23.74
CA ALA A 314 19.14 -21.88 23.10
C ALA A 314 17.92 -21.69 22.18
N GLN A 315 16.97 -20.84 22.54
CA GLN A 315 15.81 -20.48 21.71
C GLN A 315 16.23 -19.70 20.46
N ASP A 316 17.17 -18.76 20.56
CA ASP A 316 17.74 -18.06 19.40
C ASP A 316 18.43 -19.03 18.43
N SER A 317 19.13 -20.02 18.98
CA SER A 317 19.78 -21.08 18.18
C SER A 317 18.75 -21.97 17.47
N LEU A 318 17.61 -22.25 18.12
CA LEU A 318 16.49 -22.98 17.52
C LEU A 318 15.83 -22.18 16.40
N LEU A 319 15.53 -20.90 16.62
CA LEU A 319 14.96 -20.01 15.60
C LEU A 319 15.88 -19.92 14.38
N THR A 320 17.18 -19.80 14.59
CA THR A 320 18.19 -19.80 13.52
C THR A 320 18.20 -21.12 12.75
N ALA A 321 18.04 -22.26 13.43
CA ALA A 321 17.97 -23.58 12.80
C ALA A 321 16.68 -23.75 11.97
N GLN A 322 15.54 -23.29 12.49
CA GLN A 322 14.25 -23.32 11.81
C GLN A 322 14.25 -22.44 10.55
N PHE A 323 14.80 -21.23 10.64
CA PHE A 323 14.97 -20.36 9.47
C PHE A 323 15.84 -21.03 8.39
N LYS A 324 16.95 -21.66 8.78
CA LYS A 324 17.79 -22.43 7.83
C LYS A 324 17.03 -23.58 7.18
N LEU A 325 16.23 -24.33 7.93
CA LEU A 325 15.37 -25.37 7.35
C LEU A 325 14.40 -24.78 6.32
N GLN A 326 13.65 -23.74 6.69
CA GLN A 326 12.70 -23.08 5.79
C GLN A 326 13.37 -22.57 4.49
N THR A 327 14.54 -21.93 4.61
CA THR A 327 15.29 -21.50 3.42
C THR A 327 15.79 -22.66 2.57
N THR A 328 16.11 -23.80 3.19
CA THR A 328 16.55 -25.02 2.49
C THR A 328 15.39 -25.67 1.75
N GLU A 329 14.21 -25.76 2.37
CA GLU A 329 12.98 -26.25 1.74
C GLU A 329 12.57 -25.39 0.54
N ARG A 330 12.57 -24.06 0.70
CA ARG A 330 12.27 -23.14 -0.41
C ARG A 330 13.25 -23.29 -1.58
N ASN A 331 14.56 -23.32 -1.30
CA ASN A 331 15.57 -23.48 -2.35
C ASN A 331 15.45 -24.85 -3.04
N ALA A 332 15.12 -25.91 -2.29
CA ALA A 332 14.89 -27.24 -2.84
C ALA A 332 13.69 -27.25 -3.78
N GLU A 333 12.57 -26.62 -3.38
CA GLU A 333 11.38 -26.48 -4.21
C GLU A 333 11.67 -25.70 -5.50
N GLU A 334 12.36 -24.56 -5.41
CA GLU A 334 12.79 -23.76 -6.57
C GLU A 334 13.68 -24.57 -7.53
N ASN A 335 14.66 -25.31 -7.00
CA ASN A 335 15.56 -26.14 -7.81
C ASN A 335 14.83 -27.31 -8.48
N ILE A 336 13.95 -27.99 -7.75
CA ILE A 336 13.18 -29.13 -8.27
C ILE A 336 12.21 -28.64 -9.34
N GLN A 337 11.51 -27.52 -9.11
CA GLN A 337 10.57 -26.96 -10.10
C GLN A 337 11.29 -26.55 -11.37
N ALA A 338 12.45 -25.89 -11.28
CA ALA A 338 13.23 -25.53 -12.46
C ALA A 338 13.65 -26.78 -13.29
N ALA A 339 14.05 -27.86 -12.61
CA ALA A 339 14.39 -29.12 -13.28
C ALA A 339 13.16 -29.84 -13.87
N MET A 340 11.98 -29.70 -13.25
CA MET A 340 10.71 -30.19 -13.80
C MET A 340 10.30 -29.40 -15.05
N ASP A 341 10.43 -28.07 -15.02
CA ASP A 341 10.14 -27.22 -16.17
C ASP A 341 11.05 -27.55 -17.37
N ASP A 342 12.35 -27.77 -17.12
CA ASP A 342 13.30 -28.21 -18.16
C ASP A 342 12.91 -29.57 -18.76
N LEU A 343 12.46 -30.51 -17.93
CA LEU A 343 11.98 -31.82 -18.38
C LEU A 343 10.70 -31.71 -19.21
N ASP A 344 9.73 -30.91 -18.75
CA ASP A 344 8.47 -30.67 -19.46
C ASP A 344 8.72 -30.08 -20.85
N VAL A 345 9.64 -29.11 -20.97
CA VAL A 345 10.06 -28.53 -22.25
C VAL A 345 10.68 -29.59 -23.16
N ALA A 346 11.57 -30.44 -22.63
CA ALA A 346 12.19 -31.52 -23.41
C ALA A 346 11.15 -32.56 -23.88
N GLU A 347 10.16 -32.89 -23.04
CA GLU A 347 9.06 -33.77 -23.43
C GLU A 347 8.17 -33.15 -24.52
N ASP A 348 7.89 -31.85 -24.42
CA ASP A 348 7.16 -31.10 -25.45
C ASP A 348 7.90 -31.09 -26.78
N ASP A 349 9.21 -30.82 -26.75
CA ASP A 349 10.06 -30.87 -27.94
C ASP A 349 10.06 -32.27 -28.58
N TYR A 350 10.15 -33.32 -27.77
CA TYR A 350 10.04 -34.70 -28.24
C TYR A 350 8.68 -34.98 -28.90
N ARG A 351 7.57 -34.56 -28.29
CA ARG A 351 6.23 -34.70 -28.86
C ARG A 351 6.07 -33.91 -30.16
N ALA A 352 6.61 -32.69 -30.20
CA ALA A 352 6.57 -31.81 -31.36
C ALA A 352 7.26 -32.41 -32.58
N LEU A 353 8.25 -33.30 -32.40
CA LEU A 353 8.85 -34.03 -33.51
C LEU A 353 7.86 -34.98 -34.22
N PHE A 354 6.96 -35.64 -33.47
CA PHE A 354 5.92 -36.48 -34.09
C PHE A 354 4.89 -35.65 -34.85
N GLU A 355 4.52 -34.49 -34.34
CA GLU A 355 3.62 -33.57 -35.03
C GLU A 355 4.28 -32.98 -36.29
N LYS A 356 5.54 -32.53 -36.16
CA LYS A 356 6.35 -31.98 -37.25
C LYS A 356 6.53 -32.98 -38.38
N TRP A 357 7.05 -34.17 -38.08
CA TRP A 357 7.47 -35.13 -39.11
C TRP A 357 6.31 -35.98 -39.63
N LEU A 358 5.32 -36.28 -38.78
CA LEU A 358 4.28 -37.26 -39.08
C LEU A 358 2.86 -36.68 -39.01
N GLY A 359 2.68 -35.44 -38.56
CA GLY A 359 1.34 -34.90 -38.29
C GLY A 359 0.58 -35.69 -37.24
N MET A 360 1.30 -36.41 -36.36
CA MET A 360 0.75 -37.32 -35.37
C MET A 360 0.97 -36.75 -33.96
N SER A 361 -0.05 -36.84 -33.11
CA SER A 361 0.06 -36.48 -31.69
C SER A 361 0.39 -37.70 -30.85
N VAL A 362 1.36 -37.58 -29.95
CA VAL A 362 1.68 -38.60 -28.93
C VAL A 362 1.14 -38.16 -27.57
N ALA A 363 0.61 -39.09 -26.78
CA ALA A 363 0.04 -38.80 -25.48
C ALA A 363 1.13 -38.53 -24.42
N SER A 364 0.80 -37.70 -23.44
CA SER A 364 1.64 -37.42 -22.25
C SER A 364 1.31 -38.38 -21.10
N PRO A 365 2.28 -38.80 -20.26
CA PRO A 365 3.72 -38.51 -20.29
C PRO A 365 4.49 -39.34 -21.33
N VAL A 366 5.71 -38.89 -21.67
CA VAL A 366 6.58 -39.57 -22.64
C VAL A 366 7.32 -40.73 -21.96
N ASP A 367 6.76 -41.93 -22.02
CA ASP A 367 7.36 -43.14 -21.40
C ASP A 367 7.99 -44.11 -22.39
N GLN A 368 7.88 -43.83 -23.69
CA GLN A 368 8.25 -44.74 -24.77
C GLN A 368 9.30 -44.14 -25.70
N SER A 369 10.36 -44.92 -25.94
CA SER A 369 11.34 -44.64 -26.98
C SER A 369 10.68 -44.51 -28.36
N PRO A 370 11.28 -43.76 -29.30
CA PRO A 370 10.73 -43.58 -30.65
C PRO A 370 10.31 -44.89 -31.31
N ASP A 371 11.18 -45.91 -31.27
CA ASP A 371 10.93 -47.23 -31.84
C ASP A 371 9.73 -47.94 -31.22
N ALA A 372 9.50 -47.76 -29.92
CA ALA A 372 8.36 -48.33 -29.21
C ALA A 372 7.05 -47.66 -29.64
N VAL A 373 7.08 -46.32 -29.83
CA VAL A 373 5.94 -45.55 -30.36
C VAL A 373 5.64 -45.98 -31.79
N PHE A 374 6.65 -46.17 -32.65
CA PHE A 374 6.40 -46.65 -34.02
C PHE A 374 5.87 -48.09 -34.03
N ALA A 375 6.44 -48.97 -33.21
CA ALA A 375 6.02 -50.36 -33.08
C ALA A 375 4.58 -50.51 -32.58
N SER A 376 4.12 -49.66 -31.64
CA SER A 376 2.73 -49.67 -31.15
C SER A 376 1.73 -49.32 -32.25
N HIS A 377 2.17 -48.58 -33.26
CA HIS A 377 1.40 -48.18 -34.43
C HIS A 377 1.58 -49.13 -35.63
N GLY A 378 2.30 -50.24 -35.46
CA GLY A 378 2.47 -51.27 -36.48
C GLY A 378 3.34 -50.84 -37.67
N SER A 379 4.23 -49.86 -37.48
CA SER A 379 5.14 -49.37 -38.53
C SER A 379 6.50 -48.98 -37.96
N ASP A 380 7.38 -48.47 -38.81
CA ASP A 380 8.72 -47.98 -38.47
C ASP A 380 9.10 -46.81 -39.40
N LEU A 381 10.07 -45.99 -39.02
CA LEU A 381 10.48 -44.81 -39.80
C LEU A 381 10.94 -45.16 -41.22
N VAL A 382 11.60 -46.31 -41.40
CA VAL A 382 12.04 -46.77 -42.74
C VAL A 382 10.83 -47.07 -43.60
N THR A 383 9.82 -47.76 -43.07
CA THR A 383 8.59 -48.06 -43.80
C THR A 383 7.79 -46.80 -44.16
N ILE A 384 7.83 -45.77 -43.30
CA ILE A 384 7.08 -44.52 -43.50
C ILE A 384 7.78 -43.59 -44.51
N PHE A 385 9.09 -43.42 -44.39
CA PHE A 385 9.86 -42.45 -45.20
C PHE A 385 10.62 -43.07 -46.37
N GLU A 386 10.77 -44.40 -46.44
CA GLU A 386 11.52 -45.09 -47.48
C GLU A 386 10.70 -46.23 -48.14
N GLY A 387 10.79 -46.33 -49.48
CA GLY A 387 10.27 -47.49 -50.22
C GLY A 387 8.88 -47.33 -50.87
N PRO A 388 8.10 -48.43 -51.02
CA PRO A 388 6.90 -48.47 -51.86
C PRO A 388 5.76 -47.55 -51.42
N HIS A 389 5.76 -47.11 -50.16
CA HIS A 389 4.74 -46.20 -49.60
C HIS A 389 4.88 -44.79 -50.21
N ILE A 390 6.10 -44.23 -50.26
CA ILE A 390 6.37 -42.95 -50.93
C ILE A 390 6.06 -43.03 -52.45
N GLU A 391 6.42 -44.12 -53.13
CA GLU A 391 6.12 -44.31 -54.56
C GLU A 391 4.61 -44.35 -54.84
N ARG A 392 3.84 -44.99 -53.95
CA ARG A 392 2.37 -44.99 -54.00
C ARG A 392 1.83 -43.58 -53.80
N MET A 393 2.30 -42.85 -52.80
CA MET A 393 1.86 -41.47 -52.53
C MET A 393 2.20 -40.52 -53.67
N GLN A 394 3.37 -40.66 -54.31
CA GLN A 394 3.73 -39.89 -55.51
C GLN A 394 2.75 -40.14 -56.65
N THR A 395 2.37 -41.40 -56.88
CA THR A 395 1.38 -41.75 -57.90
C THR A 395 0.01 -41.13 -57.60
N LEU A 396 -0.41 -41.10 -56.33
CA LEU A 396 -1.65 -40.47 -55.90
C LEU A 396 -1.60 -38.93 -56.02
N PHE A 397 -0.44 -38.33 -55.73
CA PHE A 397 -0.23 -36.90 -55.88
C PHE A 397 -0.25 -36.45 -57.34
N GLU A 398 0.43 -37.17 -58.25
CA GLU A 398 0.40 -36.91 -59.70
C GLU A 398 -1.01 -37.03 -60.30
N GLN A 399 -1.87 -37.85 -59.69
CA GLN A 399 -3.28 -37.97 -60.04
C GLN A 399 -4.19 -36.92 -59.38
N GLY A 400 -3.65 -36.06 -58.51
CA GLY A 400 -4.39 -35.02 -57.80
C GLY A 400 -5.34 -35.53 -56.71
N ILE A 401 -5.09 -36.73 -56.18
CA ILE A 401 -5.97 -37.41 -55.22
C ILE A 401 -5.29 -37.78 -53.89
N LEU A 402 -4.04 -37.32 -53.65
CA LEU A 402 -3.38 -37.54 -52.36
C LEU A 402 -4.21 -36.92 -51.23
N ARG A 403 -4.57 -37.75 -50.25
CA ARG A 403 -5.32 -37.41 -49.05
C ARG A 403 -4.80 -38.26 -47.91
N ASP A 404 -5.05 -37.79 -46.69
CA ASP A 404 -4.77 -38.53 -45.47
C ASP A 404 -5.60 -39.83 -45.42
N GLU A 405 -4.95 -40.99 -45.27
CA GLU A 405 -5.65 -42.28 -45.19
C GLU A 405 -6.10 -42.53 -43.74
N PRO A 406 -7.37 -42.82 -43.45
CA PRO A 406 -7.84 -43.01 -42.07
C PRO A 406 -7.33 -44.31 -41.41
N GLU A 407 -6.62 -45.16 -42.15
CA GLU A 407 -6.04 -46.42 -41.68
C GLU A 407 -4.59 -46.26 -41.19
N THR A 408 -3.94 -45.14 -41.51
CA THR A 408 -2.60 -44.78 -41.04
C THR A 408 -2.71 -43.89 -39.79
N PRO A 409 -1.86 -44.09 -38.78
CA PRO A 409 -1.85 -43.24 -37.58
C PRO A 409 -1.11 -41.91 -37.75
N TRP A 410 -0.38 -41.73 -38.87
CA TRP A 410 0.26 -40.48 -39.28
C TRP A 410 -0.47 -39.84 -40.46
N ASN A 411 -0.23 -38.56 -40.68
CA ASN A 411 -0.80 -37.82 -41.80
C ASN A 411 0.01 -38.05 -43.08
N ASP A 412 -0.55 -38.75 -44.07
CA ASP A 412 0.15 -39.10 -45.31
C ASP A 412 0.56 -37.86 -46.14
N VAL A 413 -0.20 -36.75 -46.05
CA VAL A 413 0.13 -35.50 -46.76
C VAL A 413 1.35 -34.83 -46.13
N VAL A 414 1.46 -34.83 -44.79
CA VAL A 414 2.62 -34.32 -44.04
C VAL A 414 3.86 -35.14 -44.37
N VAL A 415 3.78 -36.47 -44.29
CA VAL A 415 4.90 -37.36 -44.62
C VAL A 415 5.37 -37.16 -46.07
N TYR A 416 4.45 -37.11 -47.03
CA TYR A 416 4.79 -36.86 -48.43
C TYR A 416 5.45 -35.49 -48.65
N SER A 417 4.98 -34.45 -47.95
CA SER A 417 5.55 -33.11 -48.06
C SER A 417 7.02 -33.07 -47.62
N TRP A 418 7.36 -33.75 -46.52
CA TRP A 418 8.74 -33.87 -46.07
C TRP A 418 9.59 -34.77 -46.96
N ALA A 419 9.06 -35.92 -47.37
CA ALA A 419 9.83 -36.88 -48.16
C ALA A 419 10.14 -36.41 -49.60
N VAL A 420 9.26 -35.60 -50.21
CA VAL A 420 9.34 -35.25 -51.64
C VAL A 420 9.47 -33.76 -51.93
N LEU A 421 8.81 -32.89 -51.15
CA LEU A 421 8.78 -31.44 -51.42
C LEU A 421 9.82 -30.66 -50.62
N TYR A 422 10.42 -31.25 -49.59
CA TYR A 422 11.52 -30.65 -48.86
C TYR A 422 12.73 -30.43 -49.79
N PRO A 423 13.32 -29.23 -49.86
CA PRO A 423 14.43 -28.93 -50.76
C PRO A 423 15.76 -29.63 -50.39
N GLY A 424 15.81 -30.31 -49.24
CA GLY A 424 16.94 -31.12 -48.80
C GLY A 424 16.66 -32.62 -48.84
N GLU A 425 17.64 -33.41 -48.42
CA GLU A 425 17.53 -34.87 -48.31
C GLU A 425 17.05 -35.25 -46.91
N VAL A 426 15.95 -36.01 -46.83
CA VAL A 426 15.47 -36.59 -45.57
C VAL A 426 15.96 -38.03 -45.48
N LEU A 427 16.70 -38.36 -44.44
CA LEU A 427 17.21 -39.71 -44.19
C LEU A 427 16.67 -40.23 -42.85
N VAL A 428 16.32 -41.51 -42.81
CA VAL A 428 15.91 -42.19 -41.58
C VAL A 428 17.12 -42.44 -40.68
N ASP A 429 18.22 -42.94 -41.26
CA ASP A 429 19.50 -43.13 -40.59
C ASP A 429 20.60 -42.42 -41.40
N CYS A 430 21.39 -41.59 -40.71
CA CYS A 430 22.50 -40.85 -41.30
C CYS A 430 23.85 -41.57 -41.18
N GLY A 431 23.95 -42.63 -40.37
CA GLY A 431 25.23 -43.29 -40.08
C GLY A 431 26.30 -42.29 -39.61
N ASP A 432 27.48 -42.30 -40.25
CA ASP A 432 28.59 -41.38 -39.95
C ASP A 432 28.48 -40.01 -40.68
N LEU A 433 27.39 -39.73 -41.40
CA LEU A 433 27.25 -38.49 -42.17
C LEU A 433 26.73 -37.35 -41.28
N GLU A 434 27.52 -36.28 -41.11
CA GLU A 434 27.06 -35.07 -40.39
C GLU A 434 25.85 -34.43 -41.09
N ALA A 435 24.85 -34.03 -40.30
CA ALA A 435 23.72 -33.24 -40.77
C ALA A 435 24.23 -31.90 -41.36
N GLY A 436 23.99 -31.69 -42.66
CA GLY A 436 24.36 -30.46 -43.37
C GLY A 436 23.15 -29.55 -43.59
N ARG A 437 23.37 -28.31 -44.08
CA ARG A 437 22.30 -27.31 -44.37
C ARG A 437 21.16 -27.78 -45.30
N HIS A 438 21.29 -28.94 -45.94
CA HIS A 438 20.31 -29.51 -46.85
C HIS A 438 20.02 -30.99 -46.54
N ARG A 439 20.22 -31.46 -45.31
CA ARG A 439 19.93 -32.84 -44.92
C ARG A 439 19.29 -32.89 -43.54
N ALA A 440 18.22 -33.67 -43.38
CA ALA A 440 17.56 -33.93 -42.10
C ALA A 440 17.69 -35.42 -41.75
N CYS A 441 18.04 -35.70 -40.49
CA CYS A 441 18.29 -37.05 -39.98
C CYS A 441 17.19 -37.38 -38.97
N ILE A 442 16.05 -37.92 -39.43
CA ILE A 442 14.85 -38.02 -38.61
C ILE A 442 15.06 -38.97 -37.42
N GLY A 443 15.65 -40.15 -37.65
CA GLY A 443 15.91 -41.11 -36.58
C GLY A 443 16.83 -40.55 -35.49
N ALA A 444 17.85 -39.79 -35.89
CA ALA A 444 18.75 -39.11 -34.94
C ALA A 444 18.03 -37.98 -34.18
N GLU A 445 17.21 -37.16 -34.85
CA GLU A 445 16.43 -36.10 -34.18
C GLU A 445 15.50 -36.67 -33.08
N PHE A 446 14.78 -37.76 -33.38
CA PHE A 446 13.93 -38.43 -32.40
C PHE A 446 14.73 -39.06 -31.26
N GLN A 447 15.85 -39.72 -31.57
CA GLN A 447 16.68 -40.38 -30.57
C GLN A 447 17.36 -39.37 -29.65
N ASP A 448 17.93 -38.29 -30.20
CA ASP A 448 18.58 -37.22 -29.43
C ASP A 448 17.58 -36.53 -28.49
N ALA A 449 16.36 -36.25 -28.95
CA ALA A 449 15.32 -35.66 -28.12
C ALA A 449 14.85 -36.62 -27.01
N TYR A 450 14.71 -37.92 -27.31
CA TYR A 450 14.37 -38.92 -26.30
C TYR A 450 15.49 -39.11 -25.27
N ASP A 451 16.74 -39.16 -25.71
CA ASP A 451 17.90 -39.29 -24.82
C ASP A 451 18.02 -38.08 -23.88
N LEU A 452 17.72 -36.87 -24.36
CA LEU A 452 17.64 -35.66 -23.54
C LEU A 452 16.55 -35.76 -22.47
N VAL A 453 15.35 -36.24 -22.81
CA VAL A 453 14.27 -36.48 -21.84
C VAL A 453 14.71 -37.47 -20.76
N GLN A 454 15.38 -38.56 -21.14
CA GLN A 454 15.88 -39.56 -20.19
C GLN A 454 16.99 -39.00 -19.29
N GLU A 455 17.89 -38.18 -19.84
CA GLU A 455 18.96 -37.52 -19.09
C GLU A 455 18.37 -36.55 -18.04
N LEU A 456 17.42 -35.71 -18.45
CA LEU A 456 16.77 -34.75 -17.55
C LEU A 456 15.92 -35.45 -16.49
N ALA A 457 15.19 -36.52 -16.84
CA ALA A 457 14.42 -37.31 -15.88
C ALA A 457 15.33 -37.97 -14.83
N ALA A 458 16.46 -38.57 -15.25
CA ALA A 458 17.44 -39.13 -14.33
C ALA A 458 18.10 -38.04 -13.46
N SER A 459 18.41 -36.89 -14.04
CA SER A 459 18.95 -35.73 -13.31
C SER A 459 17.96 -35.23 -12.25
N LEU A 460 16.67 -35.12 -12.57
CA LEU A 460 15.62 -34.73 -11.64
C LEU A 460 15.51 -35.71 -10.47
N GLU A 461 15.55 -37.02 -10.70
CA GLU A 461 15.53 -38.03 -9.64
C GLU A 461 16.75 -37.87 -8.70
N THR A 462 17.94 -37.65 -9.25
CA THR A 462 19.14 -37.41 -8.43
C THR A 462 19.06 -36.11 -7.64
N LEU A 463 18.55 -35.03 -8.23
CA LEU A 463 18.36 -33.74 -7.57
C LEU A 463 17.36 -33.85 -6.41
N GLN A 464 16.23 -34.55 -6.64
CA GLN A 464 15.23 -34.81 -5.60
C GLN A 464 15.84 -35.57 -4.41
N ALA A 465 16.69 -36.56 -4.66
CA ALA A 465 17.39 -37.29 -3.60
C ALA A 465 18.39 -36.40 -2.83
N ASP A 466 19.17 -35.58 -3.54
CA ASP A 466 20.17 -34.68 -2.94
C ASP A 466 19.50 -33.57 -2.10
N GLU A 467 18.43 -32.94 -2.61
CA GLU A 467 17.69 -31.92 -1.85
C GLU A 467 16.96 -32.52 -0.64
N ALA A 468 16.39 -33.71 -0.77
CA ALA A 468 15.79 -34.43 0.36
C ALA A 468 16.82 -34.78 1.46
N GLU A 469 18.09 -35.03 1.11
CA GLU A 469 19.17 -35.19 2.07
C GLU A 469 19.43 -33.90 2.86
N LYS A 470 19.58 -32.77 2.15
CA LYS A 470 19.85 -31.46 2.77
C LYS A 470 18.72 -31.04 3.73
N ILE A 471 17.47 -31.26 3.34
CA ILE A 471 16.31 -31.01 4.21
C ILE A 471 16.41 -31.86 5.47
N ARG A 472 16.75 -33.15 5.34
CA ARG A 472 16.88 -34.05 6.49
C ARG A 472 18.00 -33.63 7.44
N GLU A 473 19.15 -33.19 6.91
CA GLU A 473 20.25 -32.66 7.72
C GLU A 473 19.86 -31.39 8.48
N ALA A 474 19.08 -30.49 7.83
CA ALA A 474 18.54 -29.30 8.46
C ALA A 474 17.51 -29.65 9.56
N GLN A 475 16.61 -30.62 9.32
CA GLN A 475 15.66 -31.12 10.33
C GLN A 475 16.37 -31.72 11.55
N VAL A 476 17.44 -32.49 11.36
CA VAL A 476 18.26 -33.00 12.46
C VAL A 476 18.90 -31.86 13.27
N THR A 477 19.26 -30.76 12.61
CA THR A 477 19.81 -29.58 13.29
C THR A 477 18.74 -28.88 14.14
N VAL A 478 17.51 -28.76 13.63
CA VAL A 478 16.36 -28.24 14.40
C VAL A 478 16.08 -29.12 15.62
N SER A 479 15.96 -30.44 15.44
CA SER A 479 15.70 -31.38 16.55
C SER A 479 16.76 -31.29 17.65
N LYS A 480 18.06 -31.17 17.30
CA LYS A 480 19.12 -30.97 18.30
C LYS A 480 18.99 -29.66 19.07
N ALA A 481 18.52 -28.59 18.41
CA ALA A 481 18.30 -27.31 19.06
C ALA A 481 17.08 -27.38 20.00
N GLU A 482 16.00 -28.07 19.61
CA GLU A 482 14.83 -28.32 20.47
C GLU A 482 15.20 -29.14 21.73
N ASP A 483 15.99 -30.20 21.56
CA ASP A 483 16.52 -30.99 22.67
C ASP A 483 17.34 -30.12 23.64
N THR A 484 18.13 -29.19 23.09
CA THR A 484 18.93 -28.26 23.89
C THR A 484 18.05 -27.32 24.71
N VAL A 485 17.00 -26.74 24.11
CA VAL A 485 16.03 -25.90 24.84
C VAL A 485 15.36 -26.69 25.95
N THR A 486 14.95 -27.92 25.66
CA THR A 486 14.30 -28.81 26.63
C THR A 486 15.22 -29.10 27.80
N GLN A 487 16.47 -29.50 27.55
CA GLN A 487 17.47 -29.74 28.60
C GLN A 487 17.74 -28.51 29.47
N ARG A 488 17.74 -27.30 28.89
CA ARG A 488 17.94 -26.05 29.65
C ARG A 488 16.73 -25.74 30.55
N ARG A 489 15.52 -26.01 30.08
CA ARG A 489 14.30 -25.87 30.88
C ARG A 489 14.21 -26.90 31.99
N GLU A 490 14.53 -28.16 31.71
CA GLU A 490 14.60 -29.22 32.72
C GLU A 490 15.65 -28.88 33.79
N ALA A 491 16.81 -28.34 33.41
CA ALA A 491 17.81 -27.89 34.38
C ALA A 491 17.33 -26.74 35.28
N LEU A 492 16.49 -25.83 34.75
CA LEU A 492 15.83 -24.79 35.54
C LEU A 492 14.74 -25.39 36.45
N ASP A 493 13.95 -26.34 35.95
CA ASP A 493 12.90 -27.01 36.71
C ASP A 493 13.46 -27.88 37.85
N ASP A 494 14.55 -28.61 37.61
CA ASP A 494 15.29 -29.36 38.62
C ASP A 494 15.84 -28.42 39.69
N TYR A 495 16.44 -27.28 39.29
CA TYR A 495 16.92 -26.25 40.22
C TYR A 495 15.77 -25.63 41.03
N LEU A 496 14.65 -25.29 40.38
CA LEU A 496 13.46 -24.76 41.04
C LEU A 496 12.80 -25.79 41.96
N THR A 497 12.87 -27.08 41.63
CA THR A 497 12.35 -28.18 42.46
C THR A 497 13.22 -28.40 43.69
N GLU A 498 14.55 -28.37 43.54
CA GLU A 498 15.51 -28.41 44.66
C GLU A 498 15.32 -27.21 45.60
N VAL A 499 14.97 -26.04 45.07
CA VAL A 499 14.59 -24.84 45.83
C VAL A 499 13.21 -24.99 46.48
N ALA A 500 12.21 -25.50 45.76
CA ALA A 500 10.82 -25.61 46.22
C ALA A 500 10.59 -26.69 47.30
N GLU A 501 11.36 -27.78 47.29
CA GLU A 501 11.30 -28.81 48.36
C GLU A 501 11.71 -28.27 49.74
N SER A 502 12.30 -27.07 49.81
CA SER A 502 12.72 -26.43 51.06
C SER A 502 11.68 -25.50 51.73
N GLN A 503 10.55 -25.17 51.08
CA GLN A 503 9.71 -23.99 51.47
C GLN A 503 8.22 -24.26 51.83
N SER A 504 7.80 -25.50 52.12
CA SER A 504 6.37 -25.89 52.25
C SER A 504 5.58 -25.47 53.53
N THR A 505 6.02 -24.49 54.34
CA THR A 505 5.52 -24.26 55.73
C THR A 505 4.54 -23.10 55.95
N GLU A 506 4.06 -22.36 54.94
CA GLU A 506 3.41 -21.05 55.17
C GLU A 506 1.95 -21.08 55.71
N SER A 507 1.15 -22.10 55.39
CA SER A 507 -0.24 -22.18 55.88
C SER A 507 -0.33 -22.65 57.35
N GLU A 508 0.71 -23.29 57.89
CA GLU A 508 0.72 -23.78 59.27
C GLU A 508 1.11 -22.66 60.26
N ILE A 509 1.92 -21.69 59.82
CA ILE A 509 2.41 -20.51 60.57
C ILE A 509 1.28 -19.71 61.17
N LYS A 510 0.31 -19.35 60.33
CA LYS A 510 -0.80 -18.47 60.70
C LYS A 510 -1.65 -19.05 61.83
N SER A 511 -1.84 -20.37 61.88
CA SER A 511 -2.57 -21.04 62.96
C SER A 511 -1.76 -21.14 64.26
N LYS A 512 -0.42 -21.18 64.16
CA LYS A 512 0.48 -21.35 65.32
C LYS A 512 0.80 -20.03 66.01
N VAL A 513 0.88 -18.93 65.26
CA VAL A 513 0.97 -17.56 65.80
C VAL A 513 -0.28 -17.19 66.62
N GLU A 514 -1.47 -17.58 66.16
CA GLU A 514 -2.71 -17.41 66.94
C GLU A 514 -2.69 -18.26 68.23
N ALA A 515 -2.11 -19.47 68.20
CA ALA A 515 -1.97 -20.33 69.37
C ALA A 515 -0.94 -19.81 70.40
N MET A 516 0.11 -19.11 69.95
CA MET A 516 1.11 -18.45 70.82
C MET A 516 0.49 -17.33 71.64
N GLY A 517 -0.21 -16.40 71.00
CA GLY A 517 -0.84 -15.28 71.70
C GLY A 517 -1.87 -15.73 72.74
N LEU A 518 -2.57 -16.84 72.46
CA LEU A 518 -3.47 -17.49 73.42
C LEU A 518 -2.72 -18.13 74.60
N ALA A 519 -1.55 -18.76 74.36
CA ALA A 519 -0.73 -19.36 75.41
C ALA A 519 -0.07 -18.31 76.32
N GLU A 520 0.41 -17.20 75.76
CA GLU A 520 1.01 -16.07 76.48
C GLU A 520 0.00 -15.38 77.39
N ALA A 521 -1.18 -15.05 76.87
CA ALA A 521 -2.25 -14.43 77.65
C ALA A 521 -2.74 -15.35 78.80
N THR A 522 -2.72 -16.67 78.57
CA THR A 522 -3.06 -17.65 79.60
C THR A 522 -1.99 -17.73 80.68
N LEU A 523 -0.71 -17.65 80.31
CA LEU A 523 0.42 -17.65 81.25
C LEU A 523 0.41 -16.39 82.14
N GLU A 524 0.12 -15.22 81.57
CA GLU A 524 0.01 -13.96 82.31
C GLU A 524 -1.12 -14.00 83.34
N SER A 525 -2.31 -14.48 82.94
CA SER A 525 -3.44 -14.65 83.86
C SER A 525 -3.12 -15.63 85.01
N LEU A 526 -2.52 -16.79 84.70
CA LEU A 526 -2.21 -17.81 85.71
C LEU A 526 -1.10 -17.37 86.67
N THR A 527 -0.17 -16.55 86.21
CA THR A 527 0.90 -15.99 87.07
C THR A 527 0.39 -14.88 87.99
N GLU A 528 -0.58 -14.08 87.54
CA GLU A 528 -1.29 -13.12 88.40
C GLU A 528 -2.13 -13.83 89.47
N ASP A 529 -2.84 -14.90 89.10
CA ASP A 529 -3.60 -15.73 90.03
C ASP A 529 -2.68 -16.41 91.08
N LEU A 530 -1.52 -16.94 90.67
CA LEU A 530 -0.52 -17.51 91.58
C LEU A 530 0.08 -16.45 92.53
N ALA A 531 0.34 -15.24 92.04
CA ALA A 531 0.82 -14.13 92.88
C ALA A 531 -0.22 -13.74 93.95
N GLY A 532 -1.51 -13.80 93.62
CA GLY A 532 -2.60 -13.62 94.57
C GLY A 532 -2.68 -14.71 95.63
N LEU A 533 -2.38 -15.97 95.27
CA LEU A 533 -2.41 -17.13 96.17
C LEU A 533 -1.19 -17.24 97.10
N THR A 534 -0.07 -16.60 96.75
CA THR A 534 1.21 -16.65 97.50
C THR A 534 1.43 -15.46 98.45
N ALA A 535 0.54 -14.48 98.45
CA ALA A 535 0.60 -13.35 99.38
C ALA A 535 0.33 -13.82 100.82
N GLU A 536 1.34 -13.69 101.71
CA GLU A 536 1.16 -13.96 103.14
C GLU A 536 0.04 -13.05 103.72
N PRO A 537 -0.90 -13.59 104.53
CA PRO A 537 -1.91 -12.76 105.19
C PRO A 537 -1.25 -11.69 106.05
N ASP A 538 -1.83 -10.48 106.12
CA ASP A 538 -1.27 -9.35 106.87
C ASP A 538 -0.89 -9.77 108.30
N PRO A 539 0.37 -9.57 108.74
CA PRO A 539 0.81 -9.91 110.10
C PRO A 539 -0.08 -9.32 111.21
N LEU A 540 -0.75 -8.18 110.95
CA LEU A 540 -1.69 -7.57 111.88
C LEU A 540 -2.98 -8.38 112.06
N ASP A 541 -3.48 -9.03 111.01
CA ASP A 541 -4.70 -9.84 111.04
C ASP A 541 -4.46 -11.20 111.71
N ILE A 542 -3.29 -11.80 111.49
CA ILE A 542 -2.87 -13.03 112.18
C ILE A 542 -2.72 -12.78 113.68
N GLU A 543 -2.09 -11.67 114.06
CA GLU A 543 -1.92 -11.31 115.48
C GLU A 543 -3.26 -11.01 116.16
N ALA A 544 -4.20 -10.34 115.45
CA ALA A 544 -5.55 -10.12 115.95
C ALA A 544 -6.30 -11.44 116.23
N ARG A 545 -6.20 -12.45 115.36
CA ARG A 545 -6.84 -13.76 115.58
C ARG A 545 -6.15 -14.62 116.63
N ARG A 546 -4.82 -14.54 116.76
CA ARG A 546 -4.11 -15.15 117.90
C ARG A 546 -4.55 -14.54 119.22
N GLN A 547 -4.80 -13.23 119.23
CA GLN A 547 -5.34 -12.54 120.40
C GLN A 547 -6.79 -12.98 120.70
N ASP A 548 -7.62 -13.24 119.68
CA ASP A 548 -8.97 -13.80 119.86
C ASP A 548 -8.93 -15.20 120.50
N VAL A 549 -8.06 -16.10 120.01
CA VAL A 549 -7.85 -17.44 120.60
C VAL A 549 -7.39 -17.33 122.05
N ALA A 550 -6.36 -16.51 122.33
CA ALA A 550 -5.87 -16.30 123.69
C ALA A 550 -6.95 -15.75 124.63
N THR A 551 -7.84 -14.88 124.12
CA THR A 551 -8.96 -14.34 124.89
C THR A 551 -10.01 -15.41 125.18
N ALA A 552 -10.29 -16.30 124.22
CA ALA A 552 -11.21 -17.42 124.40
C ALA A 552 -10.67 -18.48 125.39
N GLU A 553 -9.37 -18.78 125.33
CA GLU A 553 -8.70 -19.66 126.30
C GLU A 553 -8.79 -19.11 127.74
N ILE A 554 -8.59 -17.80 127.92
CA ILE A 554 -8.74 -17.15 129.23
C ILE A 554 -10.19 -17.27 129.74
N LYS A 555 -11.19 -17.04 128.88
CA LYS A 555 -12.61 -17.19 129.27
C LYS A 555 -12.96 -18.63 129.68
N LEU A 556 -12.39 -19.62 128.99
CA LEU A 556 -12.56 -21.03 129.33
C LEU A 556 -11.90 -21.33 130.68
N ALA A 557 -10.68 -20.86 130.90
CA ALA A 557 -9.97 -21.02 132.18
C ALA A 557 -10.72 -20.38 133.35
N ASP A 558 -11.24 -19.15 133.19
CA ASP A 558 -12.07 -18.46 134.18
C ASP A 558 -13.36 -19.25 134.48
N SER A 559 -13.99 -19.83 133.45
CA SER A 559 -15.21 -20.63 133.59
C SER A 559 -14.95 -21.94 134.33
N LEU A 560 -13.79 -22.57 134.10
CA LEU A 560 -13.33 -23.77 134.81
C LEU A 560 -12.91 -23.47 136.25
N GLU A 561 -12.25 -22.34 136.52
CA GLU A 561 -11.91 -21.92 137.89
C GLU A 561 -13.19 -21.57 138.68
N ALA A 562 -14.15 -20.90 138.05
CA ALA A 562 -15.45 -20.63 138.63
C ALA A 562 -16.20 -21.94 138.98
N LEU A 563 -16.05 -23.00 138.18
CA LEU A 563 -16.54 -24.34 138.50
C LEU A 563 -15.75 -24.97 139.68
N ALA A 564 -14.43 -24.85 139.71
CA ALA A 564 -13.56 -25.41 140.76
C ALA A 564 -13.76 -24.75 142.14
N SER A 565 -14.18 -23.48 142.17
CA SER A 565 -14.47 -22.73 143.41
C SER A 565 -15.71 -23.21 144.16
N LEU A 566 -16.49 -24.13 143.60
CA LEU A 566 -17.64 -24.76 144.24
C LEU A 566 -17.20 -25.78 145.30
N THR A 567 -17.00 -25.33 146.54
CA THR A 567 -16.75 -26.22 147.69
C THR A 567 -18.03 -26.40 148.52
N GLY A 568 -18.78 -27.48 148.28
CA GLY A 568 -19.89 -27.91 149.15
C GLY A 568 -21.17 -28.32 148.42
N GLU A 569 -22.06 -29.00 149.15
CA GLU A 569 -23.35 -29.54 148.68
C GLU A 569 -24.41 -28.42 148.57
N GLN A 570 -24.35 -27.56 147.54
CA GLN A 570 -25.40 -26.57 147.21
C GLN A 570 -25.58 -26.33 145.69
N ASP A 571 -26.85 -26.37 145.28
CA ASP A 571 -27.52 -25.99 144.01
C ASP A 571 -27.05 -26.63 142.68
N GLU A 572 -27.74 -27.72 142.30
CA GLU A 572 -27.73 -28.38 140.98
C GLU A 572 -27.95 -27.41 139.81
N LEU A 573 -28.77 -26.37 140.03
CA LEU A 573 -29.08 -25.34 139.02
C LEU A 573 -27.90 -24.37 138.77
N LEU A 574 -27.07 -24.14 139.79
CA LEU A 574 -25.87 -23.33 139.68
C LEU A 574 -24.77 -24.10 138.94
N LEU A 575 -24.62 -25.40 139.23
CA LEU A 575 -23.72 -26.30 138.52
C LEU A 575 -24.09 -26.37 137.02
N GLU A 576 -25.38 -26.53 136.71
CA GLU A 576 -25.86 -26.53 135.32
C GLU A 576 -25.57 -25.19 134.61
N SER A 577 -25.73 -24.06 135.30
CA SER A 577 -25.41 -22.74 134.73
C SER A 577 -23.91 -22.56 134.44
N LYS A 578 -23.03 -23.11 135.29
CA LYS A 578 -21.57 -23.06 135.12
C LYS A 578 -21.09 -24.01 134.03
N ASN A 579 -21.67 -25.20 133.95
CA ASN A 579 -21.38 -26.14 132.86
C ASN A 579 -21.83 -25.58 131.51
N ARG A 580 -22.98 -24.90 131.44
CA ARG A 580 -23.41 -24.22 130.21
C ARG A 580 -22.48 -23.07 129.83
N ALA A 581 -21.93 -22.35 130.82
CA ALA A 581 -20.93 -21.30 130.57
C ALA A 581 -19.60 -21.87 130.03
N ILE A 582 -19.18 -23.05 130.52
CA ILE A 582 -18.03 -23.79 129.98
C ILE A 582 -18.32 -24.23 128.54
N GLU A 583 -19.49 -24.83 128.28
CA GLU A 583 -19.89 -25.26 126.93
C GLU A 583 -19.90 -24.09 125.93
N THR A 584 -20.36 -22.90 126.35
CA THR A 584 -20.26 -21.70 125.51
C THR A 584 -18.82 -21.22 125.32
N ALA A 585 -17.97 -21.31 126.35
CA ALA A 585 -16.57 -20.90 126.24
C ALA A 585 -15.74 -21.87 125.39
N GLU A 586 -16.05 -23.17 125.43
CA GLU A 586 -15.47 -24.20 124.57
C GLU A 586 -15.89 -24.00 123.11
N ALA A 587 -17.15 -23.64 122.85
CA ALA A 587 -17.63 -23.31 121.52
C ALA A 587 -16.96 -22.04 120.97
N ASP A 588 -16.83 -20.98 121.78
CA ASP A 588 -16.14 -19.75 121.40
C ASP A 588 -14.65 -19.98 121.08
N LEU A 589 -13.98 -20.86 121.84
CA LEU A 589 -12.59 -21.24 121.58
C LEU A 589 -12.46 -22.02 120.27
N LEU A 590 -13.36 -22.98 120.03
CA LEU A 590 -13.37 -23.75 118.78
C LEU A 590 -13.63 -22.83 117.57
N ASP A 591 -14.55 -21.87 117.66
CA ASP A 591 -14.81 -20.90 116.59
C ASP A 591 -13.61 -19.98 116.34
N ALA A 592 -12.91 -19.54 117.40
CA ALA A 592 -11.70 -18.72 117.29
C ALA A 592 -10.52 -19.50 116.69
N GLU A 593 -10.32 -20.75 117.10
CA GLU A 593 -9.30 -21.66 116.54
C GLU A 593 -9.60 -21.99 115.08
N THR A 594 -10.88 -22.20 114.74
CA THR A 594 -11.33 -22.46 113.37
C THR A 594 -11.12 -21.21 112.49
N SER A 595 -11.45 -20.02 112.98
CA SER A 595 -11.22 -18.75 112.27
C SER A 595 -9.72 -18.48 112.04
N LEU A 596 -8.86 -18.82 113.00
CA LEU A 596 -7.40 -18.75 112.84
C LEU A 596 -6.89 -19.80 111.85
N ALA A 597 -7.44 -21.02 111.88
CA ALA A 597 -7.09 -22.09 110.95
C ALA A 597 -7.54 -21.78 109.50
N GLU A 598 -8.68 -21.13 109.32
CA GLU A 598 -9.16 -20.64 108.02
C GLU A 598 -8.25 -19.53 107.46
N LEU A 599 -7.76 -18.61 108.30
CA LEU A 599 -6.77 -17.60 107.90
C LEU A 599 -5.37 -18.17 107.63
N MET A 600 -5.06 -19.34 108.19
CA MET A 600 -3.78 -20.03 108.00
C MET A 600 -3.80 -21.08 106.88
N GLN A 601 -4.96 -21.33 106.25
CA GLN A 601 -5.08 -22.22 105.09
C GLN A 601 -5.16 -21.42 103.78
N ALA A 602 -4.00 -21.20 103.16
CA ALA A 602 -3.88 -21.26 101.72
C ALA A 602 -3.44 -22.70 101.38
N THR A 603 -4.27 -23.43 100.64
CA THR A 603 -4.12 -24.87 100.41
C THR A 603 -2.93 -25.16 99.49
N GLU A 604 -1.94 -25.90 99.99
CA GLU A 604 -0.77 -26.44 99.24
C GLU A 604 -1.18 -27.16 97.93
N PHE A 605 -2.41 -27.66 97.89
CA PHE A 605 -3.04 -28.29 96.72
C PHE A 605 -3.39 -27.30 95.58
N ASP A 606 -3.80 -26.07 95.88
CA ASP A 606 -4.15 -25.07 94.86
C ASP A 606 -2.89 -24.45 94.24
N ILE A 607 -1.80 -24.36 95.02
CA ILE A 607 -0.48 -23.97 94.53
C ILE A 607 0.10 -25.07 93.61
N GLU A 608 0.01 -26.35 93.99
CA GLU A 608 0.46 -27.47 93.13
C GLU A 608 -0.34 -27.56 91.82
N LEU A 609 -1.64 -27.23 91.85
CA LEU A 609 -2.49 -27.19 90.66
C LEU A 609 -2.10 -26.01 89.75
N ALA A 610 -1.92 -24.81 90.30
CA ALA A 610 -1.50 -23.62 89.57
C ALA A 610 -0.09 -23.79 88.97
N ASP A 611 0.86 -24.39 89.71
CA ASP A 611 2.21 -24.69 89.22
C ASP A 611 2.20 -25.66 88.03
N ARG A 612 1.34 -26.71 88.07
CA ARG A 612 1.19 -27.64 86.92
C ARG A 612 0.56 -26.98 85.70
N GLU A 613 -0.37 -26.05 85.90
CA GLU A 613 -1.00 -25.30 84.80
C GLU A 613 -0.02 -24.30 84.18
N ILE A 614 0.85 -23.68 84.99
CA ILE A 614 1.96 -22.82 84.53
C ILE A 614 3.01 -23.64 83.77
N GLU A 615 3.41 -24.81 84.26
CA GLU A 615 4.38 -25.68 83.58
C GLU A 615 3.85 -26.14 82.20
N LEU A 616 2.56 -26.46 82.10
CA LEU A 616 1.90 -26.80 80.84
C LEU A 616 1.84 -25.59 79.88
N ALA A 617 1.61 -24.38 80.40
CA ALA A 617 1.58 -23.16 79.61
C ALA A 617 2.99 -22.75 79.12
N GLN A 618 4.03 -22.95 79.92
CA GLN A 618 5.44 -22.70 79.56
C GLN A 618 5.94 -23.68 78.49
N ALA A 619 5.58 -24.98 78.58
CA ALA A 619 5.93 -25.95 77.55
C ALA A 619 5.29 -25.61 76.20
N LYS A 620 4.02 -25.16 76.21
CA LYS A 620 3.31 -24.71 75.00
C LYS A 620 3.90 -23.42 74.41
N LEU A 621 4.40 -22.52 75.27
CA LEU A 621 5.09 -21.31 74.84
C LEU A 621 6.41 -21.64 74.14
N ALA A 622 7.23 -22.53 74.72
CA ALA A 622 8.52 -22.92 74.18
C ALA A 622 8.42 -23.65 72.84
N ASP A 623 7.51 -24.62 72.71
CA ASP A 623 7.23 -25.32 71.44
C ASP A 623 6.79 -24.34 70.34
N ALA A 624 6.06 -23.30 70.72
CA ALA A 624 5.55 -22.33 69.79
C ALA A 624 6.59 -21.24 69.42
N GLN A 625 7.52 -20.92 70.33
CA GLN A 625 8.71 -20.08 70.05
C GLN A 625 9.72 -20.76 69.12
N GLU A 626 9.97 -22.06 69.31
CA GLU A 626 10.82 -22.86 68.41
C GLU A 626 10.20 -22.94 67.00
N ALA A 627 8.88 -23.07 66.92
CA ALA A 627 8.15 -23.04 65.65
C ALA A 627 8.14 -21.65 64.98
N LEU A 628 7.94 -20.54 65.72
CA LEU A 628 7.95 -19.18 65.17
C LEU A 628 9.31 -18.76 64.58
N THR A 629 10.40 -19.24 65.19
CA THR A 629 11.77 -18.93 64.74
C THR A 629 12.09 -19.56 63.38
N ALA A 630 11.42 -20.66 63.02
CA ALA A 630 11.56 -21.32 61.72
C ALA A 630 10.67 -20.72 60.61
N LEU A 631 9.87 -19.68 60.93
CA LEU A 631 8.74 -19.22 60.11
C LEU A 631 8.82 -17.71 59.76
N LEU A 632 9.91 -17.03 60.13
CA LEU A 632 10.17 -15.59 59.94
C LEU A 632 11.02 -15.26 58.69
N GLU A 633 11.10 -16.13 57.69
CA GLU A 633 11.68 -15.80 56.37
C GLU A 633 10.55 -15.28 55.43
N ASP A 634 10.75 -14.11 54.81
CA ASP A 634 9.83 -13.28 53.97
C ASP A 634 9.06 -14.02 52.83
N PRO A 635 8.00 -13.44 52.22
CA PRO A 635 7.51 -13.92 50.93
C PRO A 635 8.65 -13.81 49.91
N ASP A 636 9.05 -14.95 49.35
CA ASP A 636 10.25 -15.03 48.52
C ASP A 636 10.17 -13.99 47.38
N PRO A 637 11.08 -13.01 47.32
CA PRO A 637 11.13 -12.06 46.20
C PRO A 637 11.18 -12.77 44.84
N ILE A 638 11.62 -14.04 44.80
CA ILE A 638 11.58 -14.91 43.62
C ILE A 638 10.15 -15.27 43.23
N ASP A 639 9.20 -15.58 44.12
CA ASP A 639 7.83 -15.97 43.70
C ASP A 639 7.06 -14.75 43.15
N VAL A 640 7.20 -13.58 43.78
CA VAL A 640 6.69 -12.33 43.23
C VAL A 640 7.32 -12.05 41.86
N GLN A 641 8.63 -12.26 41.71
CA GLN A 641 9.34 -12.08 40.45
C GLN A 641 8.98 -13.14 39.40
N VAL A 642 8.69 -14.38 39.79
CA VAL A 642 8.23 -15.48 38.92
C VAL A 642 6.83 -15.20 38.42
N LYS A 643 5.89 -14.73 39.27
CA LYS A 643 4.55 -14.33 38.81
C LYS A 643 4.59 -13.04 37.98
N GLN A 644 5.43 -12.06 38.33
CA GLN A 644 5.67 -10.88 37.48
C GLN A 644 6.30 -11.26 36.14
N THR A 645 7.20 -12.25 36.12
CA THR A 645 7.77 -12.80 34.89
C THR A 645 6.75 -13.58 34.09
N ALA A 646 5.85 -14.33 34.73
CA ALA A 646 4.72 -14.98 34.07
C ALA A 646 3.77 -13.95 33.44
N VAL A 647 3.48 -12.84 34.12
CA VAL A 647 2.72 -11.71 33.54
C VAL A 647 3.46 -11.11 32.34
N ARG A 648 4.77 -10.86 32.47
CA ARG A 648 5.60 -10.35 31.36
C ARG A 648 5.62 -11.29 30.16
N LEU A 649 5.83 -12.60 30.37
CA LEU A 649 5.78 -13.62 29.32
C LEU A 649 4.39 -13.72 28.68
N ALA A 650 3.33 -13.57 29.46
CA ALA A 650 1.96 -13.54 28.93
C ALA A 650 1.67 -12.26 28.12
N ILE A 651 2.25 -11.11 28.51
CA ILE A 651 2.21 -9.87 27.72
C ILE A 651 2.99 -10.04 26.41
N GLU A 652 4.17 -10.66 26.44
CA GLU A 652 4.99 -10.92 25.25
C GLU A 652 4.30 -11.91 24.30
N SER A 653 3.76 -13.01 24.82
CA SER A 653 2.93 -13.97 24.07
C SER A 653 1.70 -13.31 23.44
N LEU A 654 1.02 -12.42 24.19
CA LEU A 654 -0.08 -11.63 23.65
C LEU A 654 0.38 -10.67 22.53
N ALA A 655 1.55 -10.04 22.68
CA ALA A 655 2.12 -9.16 21.67
C ALA A 655 2.52 -9.93 20.41
N GLU A 656 3.08 -11.13 20.54
CA GLU A 656 3.42 -12.01 19.42
C GLU A 656 2.16 -12.49 18.66
N ALA A 657 1.15 -12.95 19.39
CA ALA A 657 -0.14 -13.34 18.81
C ALA A 657 -0.83 -12.17 18.10
N GLN A 658 -0.74 -10.95 18.67
CA GLN A 658 -1.23 -9.72 18.03
C GLN A 658 -0.43 -9.37 16.77
N SER A 659 0.90 -9.47 16.81
CA SER A 659 1.76 -9.24 15.65
C SER A 659 1.45 -10.22 14.51
N THR A 660 1.19 -11.49 14.83
CA THR A 660 0.83 -12.52 13.84
C THR A 660 -0.54 -12.24 13.22
N LEU A 661 -1.51 -11.82 14.05
CA LEU A 661 -2.82 -11.41 13.55
C LEU A 661 -2.73 -10.12 12.72
N GLU A 662 -1.85 -9.19 13.09
CA GLU A 662 -1.58 -7.99 12.30
C GLU A 662 -0.92 -8.33 10.97
N GLU A 663 0.00 -9.28 10.91
CA GLU A 663 0.59 -9.79 9.66
C GLU A 663 -0.50 -10.40 8.76
N TYR A 664 -1.38 -11.24 9.31
CA TYR A 664 -2.49 -11.83 8.55
C TYR A 664 -3.55 -10.82 8.09
N ASN A 665 -3.67 -9.68 8.78
CA ASN A 665 -4.50 -8.56 8.35
C ASN A 665 -3.75 -7.56 7.48
N SER A 666 -2.41 -7.65 7.44
CA SER A 666 -1.59 -6.77 6.64
C SER A 666 -1.69 -7.22 5.20
N VAL A 667 -2.10 -6.27 4.37
CA VAL A 667 -2.23 -6.49 2.93
C VAL A 667 -1.10 -5.73 2.28
N ASP A 668 -0.26 -6.44 1.53
CA ASP A 668 0.83 -5.80 0.79
C ASP A 668 0.23 -4.96 -0.34
N GLN A 669 0.21 -3.64 -0.12
CA GLN A 669 -0.35 -2.72 -1.11
C GLN A 669 0.47 -2.66 -2.39
N LEU A 670 1.78 -2.95 -2.32
CA LEU A 670 2.60 -3.00 -3.52
C LEU A 670 2.20 -4.18 -4.40
N GLU A 671 1.93 -5.34 -3.80
CA GLU A 671 1.45 -6.52 -4.50
C GLU A 671 0.06 -6.29 -5.10
N ILE A 672 -0.88 -5.67 -4.36
CA ILE A 672 -2.20 -5.29 -4.90
C ILE A 672 -2.06 -4.35 -6.09
N ASP A 673 -1.24 -3.30 -5.98
CA ASP A 673 -1.07 -2.32 -7.05
C ASP A 673 -0.47 -2.97 -8.31
N LEU A 674 0.48 -3.91 -8.13
CA LEU A 674 1.06 -4.71 -9.20
C LEU A 674 -0.01 -5.57 -9.88
N ARG A 675 -0.80 -6.35 -9.11
CA ARG A 675 -1.88 -7.19 -9.67
C ARG A 675 -2.98 -6.36 -10.32
N GLN A 676 -3.26 -5.17 -9.79
CA GLN A 676 -4.22 -4.25 -10.39
C GLN A 676 -3.69 -3.70 -11.72
N ALA A 677 -2.39 -3.46 -11.85
CA ALA A 677 -1.75 -3.11 -13.12
C ALA A 677 -1.85 -4.26 -14.14
N ASP A 678 -1.68 -5.51 -13.71
CA ASP A 678 -1.85 -6.70 -14.55
C ASP A 678 -3.28 -6.80 -15.11
N VAL A 679 -4.31 -6.55 -14.28
CA VAL A 679 -5.71 -6.50 -14.74
C VAL A 679 -5.92 -5.41 -15.80
N ILE A 680 -5.33 -4.23 -15.60
CA ILE A 680 -5.43 -3.12 -16.58
C ILE A 680 -4.77 -3.52 -17.90
N ALA A 681 -3.58 -4.13 -17.86
CA ALA A 681 -2.87 -4.59 -19.05
C ALA A 681 -3.64 -5.70 -19.80
N ALA A 682 -4.22 -6.66 -19.06
CA ALA A 682 -5.03 -7.73 -19.63
C ALA A 682 -6.32 -7.18 -20.29
N ARG A 683 -6.98 -6.20 -19.66
CA ARG A 683 -8.16 -5.53 -20.22
C ARG A 683 -7.81 -4.74 -21.49
N ALA A 684 -6.70 -4.00 -21.49
CA ALA A 684 -6.23 -3.29 -22.70
C ALA A 684 -5.95 -4.26 -23.87
N THR A 685 -5.42 -5.45 -23.55
CA THR A 685 -5.20 -6.50 -24.56
C THR A 685 -6.53 -7.05 -25.09
N LEU A 686 -7.53 -7.25 -24.22
CA LEU A 686 -8.88 -7.65 -24.62
C LEU A 686 -9.54 -6.58 -25.52
N ASP A 687 -9.45 -5.31 -25.13
CA ASP A 687 -10.00 -4.20 -25.90
C ASP A 687 -9.36 -4.14 -27.30
N THR A 688 -8.03 -4.29 -27.37
CA THR A 688 -7.30 -4.36 -28.65
C THR A 688 -7.79 -5.54 -29.51
N ALA A 689 -7.97 -6.73 -28.92
CA ALA A 689 -8.47 -7.90 -29.65
C ALA A 689 -9.92 -7.72 -30.15
N ILE A 690 -10.75 -6.99 -29.42
CA ILE A 690 -12.11 -6.64 -29.83
C ILE A 690 -12.07 -5.63 -30.99
N GLU A 691 -11.27 -4.57 -30.88
CA GLU A 691 -11.09 -3.59 -31.96
C GLU A 691 -10.59 -4.26 -33.25
N ASP A 692 -9.67 -5.22 -33.11
CA ASP A 692 -9.12 -5.97 -34.22
C ASP A 692 -10.18 -6.83 -34.93
N LEU A 693 -11.10 -7.44 -34.17
CA LEU A 693 -12.26 -8.14 -34.72
C LEU A 693 -13.23 -7.17 -35.42
N GLU A 694 -13.49 -5.98 -34.83
CA GLU A 694 -14.32 -4.96 -35.47
C GLU A 694 -13.71 -4.48 -36.80
N ARG A 695 -12.38 -4.34 -36.84
CA ARG A 695 -11.61 -3.99 -38.05
C ARG A 695 -11.49 -5.12 -39.07
N ALA A 696 -11.98 -6.32 -38.78
CA ALA A 696 -12.09 -7.41 -39.75
C ALA A 696 -13.20 -7.17 -40.79
N THR A 697 -14.15 -6.28 -40.49
CA THR A 697 -15.14 -5.78 -41.45
C THR A 697 -14.85 -4.33 -41.78
N LEU A 698 -14.50 -4.06 -43.03
CA LEU A 698 -14.30 -2.72 -43.53
C LEU A 698 -15.66 -2.02 -43.68
N ARG A 699 -15.83 -0.88 -43.01
CA ARG A 699 -17.09 -0.11 -43.02
C ARG A 699 -16.91 1.30 -43.56
N ALA A 700 -17.97 1.86 -44.14
CA ALA A 700 -17.96 3.23 -44.63
C ALA A 700 -17.95 4.25 -43.47
N PRO A 701 -17.01 5.21 -43.40
CA PRO A 701 -16.94 6.21 -42.34
C PRO A 701 -18.03 7.29 -42.46
N PHE A 702 -18.51 7.57 -43.69
CA PHE A 702 -19.56 8.54 -43.96
C PHE A 702 -20.39 8.13 -45.19
N ASN A 703 -21.53 8.81 -45.40
CA ASN A 703 -22.36 8.60 -46.57
C ASN A 703 -21.65 9.13 -47.82
N GLY A 704 -21.42 8.29 -48.83
CA GLY A 704 -20.64 8.69 -50.00
C GLY A 704 -20.82 7.80 -51.21
N ILE A 705 -19.98 8.02 -52.23
CA ILE A 705 -19.83 7.15 -53.39
C ILE A 705 -18.45 6.50 -53.34
N VAL A 706 -18.40 5.23 -53.74
CA VAL A 706 -17.14 4.51 -53.98
C VAL A 706 -16.46 5.05 -55.25
N VAL A 707 -15.32 5.71 -55.10
CA VAL A 707 -14.55 6.29 -56.21
C VAL A 707 -13.62 5.26 -56.84
N ALA A 708 -12.96 4.45 -56.02
CA ALA A 708 -12.03 3.43 -56.45
C ALA A 708 -12.08 2.20 -55.54
N VAL A 709 -12.00 1.01 -56.13
CA VAL A 709 -11.86 -0.27 -55.41
C VAL A 709 -10.53 -0.90 -55.78
N ASN A 710 -9.58 -0.92 -54.84
CA ASN A 710 -8.20 -1.37 -55.06
C ASN A 710 -7.93 -2.78 -54.52
N ILE A 711 -8.98 -3.55 -54.23
CA ILE A 711 -8.91 -4.88 -53.61
C ILE A 711 -9.84 -5.87 -54.31
N GLU A 712 -9.47 -7.15 -54.29
CA GLU A 712 -10.25 -8.25 -54.88
C GLU A 712 -10.51 -9.37 -53.86
N ALA A 713 -11.61 -10.11 -54.04
CA ALA A 713 -11.90 -11.29 -53.22
C ALA A 713 -10.81 -12.36 -53.39
N GLY A 714 -10.38 -12.98 -52.29
CA GLY A 714 -9.27 -13.94 -52.24
C GLY A 714 -7.88 -13.30 -52.19
N GLN A 715 -7.75 -11.98 -52.31
CA GLN A 715 -6.49 -11.27 -52.14
C GLN A 715 -6.09 -11.22 -50.66
N GLN A 716 -4.79 -11.42 -50.38
CA GLN A 716 -4.22 -11.17 -49.06
C GLN A 716 -3.96 -9.67 -48.87
N VAL A 717 -4.42 -9.13 -47.75
CA VAL A 717 -4.24 -7.72 -47.36
C VAL A 717 -3.44 -7.61 -46.07
N ASN A 718 -2.77 -6.47 -45.87
CA ASN A 718 -2.02 -6.13 -44.68
C ASN A 718 -2.61 -4.86 -44.04
N ALA A 719 -2.17 -4.53 -42.82
CA ALA A 719 -2.63 -3.42 -41.97
C ALA A 719 -2.52 -1.98 -42.56
N ASN A 720 -2.13 -1.82 -43.82
CA ASN A 720 -2.04 -0.52 -44.51
C ASN A 720 -2.44 -0.61 -45.99
N THR A 721 -3.01 -1.74 -46.42
CA THR A 721 -3.45 -1.89 -47.80
C THR A 721 -4.61 -0.93 -48.04
N GLN A 722 -4.42 0.04 -48.96
CA GLN A 722 -5.46 0.96 -49.41
C GLN A 722 -6.53 0.15 -50.11
N ALA A 723 -7.67 -0.03 -49.46
CA ALA A 723 -8.74 -0.87 -49.93
C ALA A 723 -9.66 -0.10 -50.87
N ILE A 724 -10.29 0.95 -50.36
CA ILE A 724 -11.39 1.63 -51.05
C ILE A 724 -11.29 3.13 -50.80
N GLU A 725 -11.54 3.94 -51.83
CA GLU A 725 -11.65 5.39 -51.71
C GLU A 725 -13.14 5.79 -51.78
N ILE A 726 -13.61 6.50 -50.75
CA ILE A 726 -14.98 7.04 -50.71
C ILE A 726 -14.91 8.55 -50.77
N ALA A 727 -15.79 9.16 -51.57
CA ALA A 727 -15.95 10.60 -51.63
C ALA A 727 -17.39 11.04 -51.32
N ASP A 728 -17.53 12.21 -50.69
CA ASP A 728 -18.81 12.85 -50.43
C ASP A 728 -19.19 13.75 -51.63
N PRO A 729 -20.27 13.43 -52.37
CA PRO A 729 -20.70 14.23 -53.51
C PRO A 729 -21.52 15.47 -53.14
N SER A 730 -21.80 15.71 -51.86
CA SER A 730 -22.69 16.79 -51.38
C SER A 730 -22.08 18.19 -51.53
N ILE A 731 -20.75 18.28 -51.51
CA ILE A 731 -20.01 19.53 -51.72
C ILE A 731 -18.99 19.28 -52.84
N VAL A 732 -19.11 20.06 -53.91
CA VAL A 732 -18.18 19.99 -55.04
C VAL A 732 -17.41 21.29 -55.18
N GLU A 733 -16.18 21.19 -55.63
CA GLU A 733 -15.32 22.34 -55.91
C GLU A 733 -14.90 22.35 -57.37
N VAL A 734 -14.97 23.52 -57.98
CA VAL A 734 -14.38 23.78 -59.30
C VAL A 734 -13.02 24.40 -59.09
N SER A 735 -11.98 23.68 -59.51
CA SER A 735 -10.61 24.18 -59.49
C SER A 735 -10.25 24.73 -60.86
N GLY A 736 -10.01 26.04 -60.95
CA GLY A 736 -9.62 26.72 -62.17
C GLY A 736 -8.52 27.75 -61.93
N SER A 737 -8.25 28.58 -62.94
CA SER A 737 -7.22 29.62 -62.87
C SER A 737 -7.71 30.94 -63.45
N VAL A 738 -7.26 32.05 -62.86
CA VAL A 738 -7.54 33.43 -63.26
C VAL A 738 -6.26 34.14 -63.67
N ASP A 739 -6.31 35.09 -64.60
CA ASP A 739 -5.14 35.86 -65.03
C ASP A 739 -4.63 36.84 -63.95
N GLU A 740 -3.34 37.18 -64.01
CA GLU A 740 -2.64 38.08 -63.06
C GLU A 740 -3.32 39.45 -62.86
N ILE A 741 -4.00 39.97 -63.88
CA ILE A 741 -4.68 41.26 -63.80
C ILE A 741 -5.99 41.15 -63.01
N ASP A 742 -6.74 40.09 -63.24
CA ASP A 742 -8.10 39.92 -62.73
C ASP A 742 -8.13 39.41 -61.29
N VAL A 743 -7.13 38.62 -60.87
CA VAL A 743 -7.01 38.12 -59.49
C VAL A 743 -6.93 39.27 -58.46
N LEU A 744 -6.43 40.44 -58.86
CA LEU A 744 -6.31 41.62 -57.98
C LEU A 744 -7.66 42.14 -57.48
N PHE A 745 -8.75 41.84 -58.20
CA PHE A 745 -10.10 42.27 -57.87
C PHE A 745 -10.95 41.13 -57.29
N LEU A 746 -10.44 39.91 -57.28
CA LEU A 746 -11.11 38.74 -56.77
C LEU A 746 -10.99 38.66 -55.25
N GLN A 747 -12.10 38.36 -54.57
CA GLN A 747 -12.10 38.17 -53.11
C GLN A 747 -12.69 36.80 -52.75
N VAL A 748 -12.15 36.16 -51.72
CA VAL A 748 -12.78 34.97 -51.13
C VAL A 748 -14.17 35.36 -50.63
N GLY A 749 -15.18 34.57 -51.01
CA GLY A 749 -16.60 34.86 -50.77
C GLY A 749 -17.32 35.56 -51.93
N SER A 750 -16.63 35.93 -53.02
CA SER A 750 -17.28 36.47 -54.22
C SER A 750 -18.29 35.46 -54.79
N GLN A 751 -19.45 35.97 -55.22
CA GLN A 751 -20.49 35.15 -55.84
C GLN A 751 -20.05 34.72 -57.24
N ALA A 752 -20.30 33.45 -57.56
CA ALA A 752 -19.97 32.87 -58.85
C ALA A 752 -21.16 32.09 -59.41
N PHE A 753 -21.35 32.12 -60.72
CA PHE A 753 -22.32 31.28 -61.42
C PHE A 753 -21.58 30.22 -62.21
N VAL A 754 -21.69 28.97 -61.77
CA VAL A 754 -21.00 27.83 -62.37
C VAL A 754 -21.90 27.18 -63.40
N SER A 755 -21.47 27.19 -64.65
CA SER A 755 -22.13 26.51 -65.76
C SER A 755 -21.41 25.20 -66.09
N LEU A 756 -22.20 24.15 -66.33
CA LEU A 756 -21.69 22.83 -66.70
C LEU A 756 -22.11 22.49 -68.13
N GLU A 757 -21.13 22.25 -68.99
CA GLU A 757 -21.36 21.93 -70.40
C GLU A 757 -22.19 20.63 -70.55
N ALA A 758 -21.93 19.66 -69.67
CA ALA A 758 -22.61 18.37 -69.65
C ALA A 758 -24.09 18.44 -69.22
N LEU A 759 -24.52 19.52 -68.54
CA LEU A 759 -25.91 19.68 -68.04
C LEU A 759 -26.72 20.74 -68.82
N GLY A 760 -26.29 21.08 -70.04
CA GLY A 760 -27.04 21.95 -70.94
C GLY A 760 -27.01 23.43 -70.52
N ASN A 761 -25.87 23.91 -70.00
CA ASN A 761 -25.65 25.29 -69.55
C ASN A 761 -26.58 25.75 -68.41
N GLN A 762 -27.05 24.84 -67.56
CA GLN A 762 -27.67 25.22 -66.29
C GLN A 762 -26.61 25.88 -65.40
N THR A 763 -26.97 27.00 -64.78
CA THR A 763 -26.09 27.78 -63.89
C THR A 763 -26.39 27.42 -62.43
N LEU A 764 -25.35 27.00 -61.72
CA LEU A 764 -25.38 26.68 -60.30
C LEU A 764 -24.76 27.83 -59.50
N PRO A 765 -25.39 28.28 -58.41
CA PRO A 765 -24.79 29.28 -57.54
C PRO A 765 -23.58 28.67 -56.83
N GLY A 766 -22.47 29.40 -56.85
CA GLY A 766 -21.23 29.04 -56.20
C GLY A 766 -20.59 30.24 -55.51
N THR A 767 -19.59 29.97 -54.68
CA THR A 767 -18.83 30.99 -53.96
C THR A 767 -17.34 30.69 -54.06
N VAL A 768 -16.52 31.71 -54.27
CA VAL A 768 -15.06 31.55 -54.24
C VAL A 768 -14.62 31.13 -52.84
N SER A 769 -14.09 29.91 -52.69
CA SER A 769 -13.63 29.37 -51.41
C SER A 769 -12.16 29.68 -51.13
N SER A 770 -11.33 29.71 -52.17
CA SER A 770 -9.89 29.95 -52.03
C SER A 770 -9.30 30.61 -53.28
N ILE A 771 -8.31 31.47 -53.06
CA ILE A 771 -7.49 32.10 -54.10
C ILE A 771 -6.03 31.87 -53.68
N ALA A 772 -5.25 31.21 -54.53
CA ALA A 772 -3.85 30.96 -54.22
C ALA A 772 -3.06 32.28 -54.19
N ASN A 773 -2.17 32.44 -53.21
CA ASN A 773 -1.32 33.64 -53.10
C ASN A 773 -0.08 33.60 -54.03
N THR A 774 0.14 32.48 -54.71
CA THR A 774 1.28 32.25 -55.61
C THR A 774 0.76 31.96 -57.01
N GLY A 775 1.11 32.83 -57.97
CA GLY A 775 0.83 32.61 -59.37
C GLY A 775 1.69 31.49 -59.97
N THR A 776 1.12 30.72 -60.88
CA THR A 776 1.81 29.73 -61.69
C THR A 776 2.10 30.31 -63.07
N SER A 777 3.36 30.26 -63.51
CA SER A 777 3.77 30.72 -64.84
C SER A 777 3.88 29.53 -65.79
N GLN A 778 2.98 29.44 -66.77
CA GLN A 778 3.05 28.48 -67.86
C GLN A 778 3.28 29.22 -69.18
N GLN A 779 4.42 28.96 -69.84
CA GLN A 779 4.77 29.56 -71.13
C GLN A 779 4.77 31.11 -71.15
N GLY A 780 5.04 31.75 -70.01
CA GLY A 780 5.11 33.22 -69.89
C GLY A 780 3.79 33.91 -69.57
N ILE A 781 2.69 33.16 -69.37
CA ILE A 781 1.41 33.66 -68.86
C ILE A 781 1.33 33.30 -67.37
N VAL A 782 1.11 34.30 -66.51
CA VAL A 782 0.97 34.14 -65.06
C VAL A 782 -0.51 34.01 -64.73
N THR A 783 -0.89 32.86 -64.17
CA THR A 783 -2.26 32.61 -63.71
C THR A 783 -2.27 32.21 -62.24
N TYR A 784 -3.36 32.53 -61.56
CA TYR A 784 -3.57 32.27 -60.14
C TYR A 784 -4.64 31.19 -59.98
N PRO A 785 -4.33 30.06 -59.33
CA PRO A 785 -5.32 29.04 -59.00
C PRO A 785 -6.43 29.59 -58.10
N VAL A 786 -7.68 29.31 -58.46
CA VAL A 786 -8.89 29.70 -57.71
C VAL A 786 -9.78 28.48 -57.55
N THR A 787 -10.32 28.30 -56.36
CA THR A 787 -11.28 27.25 -56.03
C THR A 787 -12.65 27.86 -55.76
N ILE A 788 -13.67 27.31 -56.40
CA ILE A 788 -15.05 27.77 -56.28
C ILE A 788 -15.88 26.62 -55.74
N ARG A 789 -16.46 26.82 -54.55
CA ARG A 789 -17.35 25.86 -53.91
C ARG A 789 -18.75 26.00 -54.48
N VAL A 790 -19.34 24.87 -54.89
CA VAL A 790 -20.71 24.76 -55.37
C VAL A 790 -21.46 23.78 -54.48
N ASP A 791 -22.63 24.19 -54.01
CA ASP A 791 -23.53 23.31 -53.28
C ASP A 791 -24.35 22.50 -54.29
N SER A 792 -24.15 21.18 -54.31
CA SER A 792 -24.81 20.27 -55.26
C SER A 792 -26.14 19.73 -54.72
N SER A 793 -26.53 20.08 -53.48
CA SER A 793 -27.70 19.53 -52.79
C SER A 793 -29.03 19.70 -53.56
N GLU A 794 -29.19 20.80 -54.31
CA GLU A 794 -30.42 21.08 -55.07
C GLU A 794 -30.41 20.56 -56.52
N SER A 795 -29.24 20.25 -57.08
CA SER A 795 -29.07 19.97 -58.52
C SER A 795 -28.83 18.50 -58.86
N GLY A 796 -28.83 17.63 -57.84
CA GLY A 796 -28.51 16.22 -58.00
C GLY A 796 -27.00 15.97 -58.07
N GLN A 797 -26.63 14.70 -58.19
CA GLN A 797 -25.24 14.27 -58.12
C GLN A 797 -24.45 14.73 -59.35
N LEU A 798 -23.41 15.53 -59.12
CA LEU A 798 -22.51 16.01 -60.15
C LEU A 798 -21.28 15.10 -60.21
N PRO A 799 -21.07 14.33 -61.30
CA PRO A 799 -19.87 13.52 -61.45
C PRO A 799 -18.60 14.38 -61.38
N GLU A 800 -17.57 13.88 -60.69
CA GLU A 800 -16.25 14.50 -60.72
C GLU A 800 -15.61 14.41 -62.11
N GLY A 801 -14.66 15.30 -62.39
CA GLY A 801 -13.97 15.39 -63.67
C GLY A 801 -14.74 16.13 -64.77
N LEU A 802 -16.01 16.50 -64.53
CA LEU A 802 -16.76 17.35 -65.46
C LEU A 802 -16.10 18.72 -65.62
N SER A 803 -16.03 19.19 -66.86
CA SER A 803 -15.59 20.55 -67.17
C SER A 803 -16.67 21.56 -66.77
N ALA A 804 -16.24 22.60 -66.06
CA ALA A 804 -17.09 23.65 -65.53
C ALA A 804 -16.51 25.01 -65.88
N THR A 805 -17.37 25.96 -66.21
CA THR A 805 -17.00 27.36 -66.40
C THR A 805 -17.76 28.21 -65.40
N ALA A 806 -17.04 28.87 -64.50
CA ALA A 806 -17.61 29.71 -63.46
C ALA A 806 -17.38 31.19 -63.79
N GLN A 807 -18.47 31.95 -63.90
CA GLN A 807 -18.42 33.40 -64.01
C GLN A 807 -18.42 33.99 -62.61
N VAL A 808 -17.30 34.57 -62.18
CA VAL A 808 -17.16 35.15 -60.85
C VAL A 808 -17.33 36.66 -60.94
N ILE A 809 -18.24 37.20 -60.13
CA ILE A 809 -18.48 38.64 -60.07
C ILE A 809 -17.33 39.31 -59.31
N ILE A 810 -16.58 40.21 -59.96
CA ILE A 810 -15.47 40.94 -59.36
C ILE A 810 -15.86 42.36 -58.92
N ARG A 811 -16.80 42.99 -59.64
CA ARG A 811 -17.36 44.30 -59.28
C ARG A 811 -18.80 44.35 -59.74
N GLU A 812 -19.65 44.89 -58.89
CA GLU A 812 -21.05 45.13 -59.20
C GLU A 812 -21.39 46.53 -58.74
N GLN A 813 -22.03 47.30 -59.62
CA GLN A 813 -22.60 48.58 -59.26
C GLN A 813 -24.05 48.62 -59.72
N THR A 814 -24.95 48.65 -58.76
CA THR A 814 -26.39 48.65 -59.01
C THR A 814 -26.94 50.06 -59.10
N ASP A 815 -28.09 50.19 -59.77
CA ASP A 815 -28.86 51.43 -59.89
C ASP A 815 -28.04 52.66 -60.35
N SER A 816 -27.17 52.46 -61.35
CA SER A 816 -26.21 53.48 -61.78
C SER A 816 -26.52 54.02 -63.17
N VAL A 817 -26.13 55.27 -63.42
CA VAL A 817 -26.36 55.92 -64.71
C VAL A 817 -25.33 55.39 -65.71
N LEU A 818 -25.80 54.70 -66.75
CA LEU A 818 -24.97 54.06 -67.76
C LEU A 818 -25.00 54.86 -69.06
N ILE A 819 -23.82 55.07 -69.63
CA ILE A 819 -23.66 55.63 -70.97
C ILE A 819 -22.74 54.72 -71.79
N PRO A 820 -22.90 54.62 -73.13
CA PRO A 820 -21.96 53.89 -73.95
C PRO A 820 -20.57 54.53 -73.88
N LEU A 821 -19.51 53.73 -73.86
CA LEU A 821 -18.12 54.21 -73.78
C LEU A 821 -17.78 55.19 -74.93
N GLN A 822 -18.41 55.02 -76.09
CA GLN A 822 -18.22 55.88 -77.27
C GLN A 822 -18.87 57.27 -77.11
N ALA A 823 -19.69 57.49 -76.08
CA ALA A 823 -20.26 58.79 -75.76
C ALA A 823 -19.36 59.63 -74.83
N LEU A 824 -18.22 59.08 -74.41
CA LEU A 824 -17.24 59.76 -73.57
C LEU A 824 -16.23 60.54 -74.41
N TYR A 825 -16.06 61.83 -74.11
CA TYR A 825 -15.12 62.75 -74.75
C TYR A 825 -14.18 63.37 -73.70
N GLY A 826 -13.20 64.14 -74.16
CA GLY A 826 -12.25 64.82 -73.27
C GLY A 826 -11.04 63.97 -72.93
N SER A 827 -10.41 64.24 -71.79
CA SER A 827 -9.19 63.55 -71.35
C SER A 827 -9.48 62.70 -70.11
N VAL A 828 -8.62 61.70 -69.83
CA VAL A 828 -8.77 60.82 -68.66
C VAL A 828 -8.85 61.59 -67.33
N GLN A 829 -8.23 62.78 -67.25
CA GLN A 829 -8.25 63.62 -66.04
C GLN A 829 -9.45 64.57 -65.94
N ALA A 830 -10.15 64.81 -67.05
CA ALA A 830 -11.33 65.65 -67.13
C ALA A 830 -12.28 65.04 -68.18
N PRO A 831 -12.99 63.96 -67.82
CA PRO A 831 -13.92 63.30 -68.73
C PRO A 831 -15.14 64.17 -68.94
N THR A 832 -15.59 64.27 -70.19
CA THR A 832 -16.71 65.11 -70.59
C THR A 832 -17.69 64.32 -71.45
N VAL A 833 -18.97 64.62 -71.33
CA VAL A 833 -20.01 64.05 -72.18
C VAL A 833 -20.75 65.19 -72.87
N ARG A 834 -21.04 65.00 -74.14
CA ARG A 834 -21.80 65.96 -74.95
C ARG A 834 -23.28 65.76 -74.71
N VAL A 835 -23.88 66.62 -73.89
CA VAL A 835 -25.31 66.58 -73.54
C VAL A 835 -26.08 67.54 -74.44
N VAL A 836 -27.19 67.07 -75.01
CA VAL A 836 -28.08 67.92 -75.81
C VAL A 836 -29.03 68.66 -74.87
N SER A 837 -28.90 69.99 -74.80
CA SER A 837 -29.80 70.86 -74.02
C SER A 837 -30.52 71.82 -74.96
N GLY A 838 -31.73 71.45 -75.37
CA GLY A 838 -32.48 72.18 -76.39
C GLY A 838 -31.88 71.99 -77.78
N ASN A 839 -31.41 73.07 -78.41
CA ASN A 839 -30.82 73.04 -79.76
C ASN A 839 -29.28 73.09 -79.75
N ASP A 840 -28.67 73.15 -78.56
CA ASP A 840 -27.23 73.28 -78.37
C ASP A 840 -26.64 72.01 -77.72
N ILE A 841 -25.44 71.63 -78.16
CA ILE A 841 -24.66 70.54 -77.55
C ILE A 841 -23.69 71.16 -76.56
N VAL A 842 -23.84 70.81 -75.28
CA VAL A 842 -22.99 71.31 -74.20
C VAL A 842 -22.09 70.19 -73.71
N GLU A 843 -20.78 70.41 -73.74
CA GLU A 843 -19.82 69.52 -73.09
C GLU A 843 -19.92 69.73 -71.57
N ARG A 844 -20.25 68.66 -70.85
CA ARG A 844 -20.36 68.65 -69.41
C ARG A 844 -19.37 67.67 -68.82
N GLU A 845 -18.63 68.12 -67.82
CA GLU A 845 -17.74 67.26 -67.07
C GLU A 845 -18.54 66.23 -66.27
N VAL A 846 -18.08 64.98 -66.31
CA VAL A 846 -18.72 63.85 -65.63
C VAL A 846 -17.70 63.13 -64.76
N THR A 847 -18.16 62.55 -63.67
CA THR A 847 -17.35 61.66 -62.84
C THR A 847 -17.67 60.22 -63.19
N LEU A 848 -16.65 59.47 -63.62
CA LEU A 848 -16.81 58.09 -64.08
C LEU A 848 -16.62 57.11 -62.93
N GLY A 849 -17.46 56.09 -62.90
CA GLY A 849 -17.36 54.92 -62.03
C GLY A 849 -16.77 53.73 -62.80
N ILE A 850 -17.22 52.53 -62.49
CA ILE A 850 -16.79 51.31 -63.20
C ILE A 850 -17.22 51.33 -64.68
N SER A 851 -16.46 50.66 -65.53
CA SER A 851 -16.80 50.45 -66.94
C SER A 851 -16.58 48.99 -67.32
N ASP A 852 -17.36 48.52 -68.27
CA ASP A 852 -17.09 47.27 -69.01
C ASP A 852 -16.65 47.61 -70.45
N ASP A 853 -16.72 46.64 -71.36
CA ASP A 853 -16.34 46.80 -72.76
C ASP A 853 -17.26 47.76 -73.55
N PHE A 854 -18.46 48.06 -73.05
CA PHE A 854 -19.48 48.80 -73.79
C PHE A 854 -20.08 49.99 -73.03
N TRP A 855 -20.34 49.84 -71.75
CA TRP A 855 -20.93 50.81 -70.84
C TRP A 855 -19.91 51.37 -69.85
N VAL A 856 -20.05 52.63 -69.53
CA VAL A 856 -19.38 53.28 -68.41
C VAL A 856 -20.40 53.86 -67.46
N VAL A 857 -20.21 53.62 -66.16
CA VAL A 857 -21.00 54.23 -65.10
C VAL A 857 -20.60 55.69 -64.96
N VAL A 858 -21.60 56.57 -64.86
CA VAL A 858 -21.43 57.98 -64.53
C VAL A 858 -22.00 58.21 -63.14
N GLU A 859 -21.14 58.49 -62.18
CA GLU A 859 -21.53 58.73 -60.78
C GLU A 859 -22.08 60.14 -60.55
N GLY A 860 -21.73 61.08 -61.43
CA GLY A 860 -22.08 62.49 -61.28
C GLY A 860 -21.92 63.27 -62.58
N GLY A 861 -22.77 64.28 -62.75
CA GLY A 861 -22.79 65.17 -63.93
C GLY A 861 -23.89 64.86 -64.94
N LEU A 862 -24.53 63.69 -64.89
CA LEU A 862 -25.66 63.32 -65.75
C LEU A 862 -26.83 62.77 -64.94
N ASN A 863 -28.06 63.08 -65.40
CA ASN A 863 -29.29 62.50 -64.87
C ASN A 863 -29.91 61.54 -65.87
N GLU A 864 -30.70 60.59 -65.36
CA GLU A 864 -31.45 59.65 -66.16
C GLU A 864 -32.42 60.37 -67.13
N GLY A 865 -32.49 59.89 -68.37
CA GLY A 865 -33.33 60.44 -69.43
C GLY A 865 -32.75 61.64 -70.17
N GLU A 866 -31.60 62.17 -69.76
CA GLU A 866 -30.86 63.15 -70.57
C GLU A 866 -30.39 62.52 -71.88
N THR A 867 -30.36 63.29 -72.96
CA THR A 867 -29.93 62.78 -74.28
C THR A 867 -28.50 63.22 -74.53
N ILE A 868 -27.63 62.24 -74.79
CA ILE A 868 -26.22 62.47 -75.08
C ILE A 868 -25.93 62.17 -76.54
N SER A 869 -24.95 62.88 -77.08
CA SER A 869 -24.52 62.77 -78.45
C SER A 869 -23.26 61.92 -78.51
N MET A 870 -23.29 60.82 -79.25
CA MET A 870 -22.12 60.04 -79.61
C MET A 870 -21.83 60.13 -81.11
N GLU A 871 -20.57 60.10 -81.48
CA GLU A 871 -20.14 60.11 -82.87
C GLU A 871 -19.95 58.65 -83.30
N VAL A 872 -20.78 58.22 -84.24
CA VAL A 872 -20.69 56.86 -84.75
C VAL A 872 -19.85 56.91 -86.00
N VAL A 873 -18.66 56.29 -85.94
CA VAL A 873 -17.88 56.04 -87.14
C VAL A 873 -18.63 54.98 -87.96
N GLY A 874 -19.29 55.40 -89.02
CA GLY A 874 -19.98 54.50 -89.94
C GLY A 874 -18.97 53.56 -90.61
N SER A 875 -19.00 52.27 -90.28
CA SER A 875 -18.28 51.28 -91.09
C SER A 875 -19.10 51.00 -92.35
N SER A 876 -18.55 51.39 -93.51
CA SER A 876 -19.15 51.08 -94.80
C SER A 876 -19.01 49.58 -95.07
N THR A 877 -20.15 48.89 -95.12
CA THR A 877 -20.28 47.48 -95.47
C THR A 877 -20.06 47.31 -96.97
N ALA A 878 -18.86 46.89 -97.38
CA ALA A 878 -18.62 46.36 -98.73
C ALA A 878 -18.76 44.84 -98.70
N GLY A 879 -19.96 44.37 -99.07
CA GLY A 879 -20.20 42.94 -99.29
C GLY A 879 -19.46 42.43 -100.51
N PHE A 880 -18.77 41.30 -100.37
CA PHE A 880 -18.56 40.38 -101.47
C PHE A 880 -18.45 38.95 -100.94
N GLY A 881 -19.51 38.18 -101.16
CA GLY A 881 -19.52 36.75 -100.92
C GLY A 881 -18.99 35.96 -102.13
N GLY A 882 -18.50 34.75 -101.83
CA GLY A 882 -18.77 33.58 -102.65
C GLY A 882 -17.69 33.10 -103.61
N ILE A 883 -16.81 32.22 -103.13
CA ILE A 883 -16.28 31.04 -103.85
C ILE A 883 -15.84 30.08 -102.71
N GLY A 884 -16.22 28.83 -102.56
CA GLY A 884 -16.81 27.80 -103.42
C GLY A 884 -16.26 26.49 -102.88
N ALA A 885 -17.14 25.59 -102.45
CA ALA A 885 -16.80 24.33 -101.80
C ALA A 885 -16.00 23.37 -102.69
N THR A 886 -15.01 22.69 -102.11
CA THR A 886 -14.66 21.31 -102.48
C THR A 886 -14.26 20.52 -101.24
N PHE A 887 -15.05 19.48 -100.99
CA PHE A 887 -14.77 18.36 -100.10
C PHE A 887 -13.45 17.66 -100.46
N ARG A 888 -12.71 17.21 -99.44
CA ARG A 888 -12.24 15.82 -99.37
C ARG A 888 -11.89 15.41 -97.94
N ALA A 889 -12.62 14.41 -97.48
CA ALA A 889 -12.21 13.51 -96.40
C ALA A 889 -11.15 12.51 -96.90
N VAL A 890 -10.32 12.04 -95.96
CA VAL A 890 -9.41 10.87 -95.88
C VAL A 890 -8.22 11.41 -95.06
N GLY A 891 -7.99 11.03 -93.81
CA GLY A 891 -8.00 9.69 -93.26
C GLY A 891 -6.56 9.19 -93.13
N GLY A 892 -6.08 9.09 -91.90
CA GLY A 892 -5.13 8.03 -91.55
C GLY A 892 -3.67 8.39 -91.30
N PHE A 893 -3.26 8.04 -90.09
CA PHE A 893 -1.98 7.40 -89.74
C PHE A 893 -0.69 8.22 -89.75
N GLY A 894 -0.11 8.29 -88.54
CA GLY A 894 1.09 7.48 -88.34
C GLY A 894 2.31 8.24 -87.82
N GLY A 895 2.44 8.25 -86.50
CA GLY A 895 3.62 7.98 -85.68
C GLY A 895 5.04 8.14 -86.25
N ARG A 896 5.92 8.70 -85.41
CA ARG A 896 7.08 8.00 -84.79
C ARG A 896 8.10 8.99 -84.21
N ARG A 897 8.38 8.83 -82.90
CA ARG A 897 9.70 8.77 -82.21
C ARG A 897 10.70 9.95 -82.42
N PRO A 898 11.87 10.04 -81.73
CA PRO A 898 12.42 9.30 -80.57
C PRO A 898 13.04 10.21 -79.46
N GLY A 899 13.36 9.59 -78.32
CA GLY A 899 14.74 9.62 -77.79
C GLY A 899 15.24 10.84 -77.03
N GLY A 900 15.38 10.67 -75.72
CA GLY A 900 16.70 10.52 -75.08
C GLY A 900 17.69 11.68 -75.17
N GLY A 901 18.12 12.17 -74.00
CA GLY A 901 19.30 13.01 -73.90
C GLY A 901 19.44 13.60 -72.51
N GLY A 902 20.11 12.87 -71.62
CA GLY A 902 20.45 13.34 -70.29
C GLY A 902 21.58 14.36 -70.28
N GLY A 903 21.94 14.78 -69.05
CA GLY A 903 23.27 15.30 -68.76
C GLY A 903 23.30 16.57 -67.94
N GLY A 904 23.51 16.41 -66.63
CA GLY A 904 24.56 17.14 -65.92
C GLY A 904 24.15 18.34 -65.08
N GLY A 905 24.52 18.31 -63.79
CA GLY A 905 24.69 19.52 -62.98
C GLY A 905 24.40 19.36 -61.49
N ALA A 906 25.40 18.87 -60.75
CA ALA A 906 25.55 19.02 -59.29
C ALA A 906 25.56 20.53 -58.87
N PRO A 907 25.55 20.93 -57.57
CA PRO A 907 25.93 20.12 -56.41
C PRO A 907 25.20 20.35 -55.05
N ALA A 908 25.43 19.35 -54.18
CA ALA A 908 25.85 19.44 -52.77
C ALA A 908 24.96 20.00 -51.65
N GLY A 909 24.77 19.11 -50.68
CA GLY A 909 25.09 19.36 -49.25
C GLY A 909 23.84 19.53 -48.39
N GLY A 910 23.50 18.62 -47.49
CA GLY A 910 24.38 17.82 -46.64
C GLY A 910 24.05 18.19 -45.20
N GLY A 911 23.45 17.25 -44.48
CA GLY A 911 22.95 17.42 -43.12
C GLY A 911 24.00 17.30 -42.00
N GLY A 912 23.49 16.80 -40.87
CA GLY A 912 24.23 16.44 -39.66
C GLY A 912 23.78 17.32 -38.49
N ARG A 913 23.16 16.81 -37.43
CA ARG A 913 23.28 15.49 -36.80
C ARG A 913 21.95 15.00 -36.26
#